data_AF-A0A2V2VWV8-F1
#
_entry.id   AF-A0A2V2VWV8-F1
#
_cell.length_a   1.000
_cell.length_b   1.000
_cell.length_c   1.000
_cell.angle_alpha   90.00
_cell.angle_beta   90.00
_cell.angle_gamma   90.00
#
_symmetry.space_group_name_H-M   'P 1'
#
loop_
_entity.id
_entity.type
_entity.pdbx_description
1 polymer ?
#
loop_
_entity_poly.entity_id
_entity_poly.type
_entity_poly.pdbx_seq_one_letter_code
_entity_poly.pdbx_strand_id
1 'polypeptide(L)'
;MLSRVAAVKAPRTHNRRRVTGSSGRRREGGESEPQRPNMSRHYFCSAVLLLVVMMCCGSGAVHAEQAGATVDPFKGKTSIPLTNWKEFNEAGRKITSLRVPGLVKVGEDVFAVAEAQCGEEKGAGSCAGIVSKHLNISGSALDISTSDTSLFCMQLVDTAANNFGTTELLRPTTLLLGDSVYMLLGNQSRTKPQFQGTNERGLLLVKGTVSDEGGNNKKLLWNEAHVVKPEPRGDSLSLTELIGGGGSGAVMGDGALVFPMQAKNKDEERVLLSMRFTPSKNKWELPQITPGNGCRDPTLVKWKEDKYDERLFMMAHCAGGYYDVYRSTEDGYNWNPLGEPITRVWGNSHGRTGDGVKSGFTTAIIEGKEVMLITAPMYAAKENGSGEGRLHLWVTDNARVHDVGPVSREGDDAAASSLLVKSEDELILLYEKRNGDKPYSLVAMRLTEQLERVKSVVKTWKDLDSALRVPTEGLVGFLSRTLNGTAWKDEYLGVNATVGSGVTSTESGVALKGAGAEWPVGDMGQTVPYYFTNNKFTLSATVTIHEVPKAGSIPVPLIGARLNDTDSTVLFQLSYTSERNWNFTLHKKEFLVKPSGDVGNWETNTAIRVTVQKDNDDEWFVYANGRKIYETDEKEMAQDSNADQFGTHRISHFFFGAGNKEDEGSSPVTVADVLLYNDALFGDDLRNLNARTVPIRHPAAEELHTAVKVTTTGEERQTATQLTTSLADAEEAPIAQPTDSQSVRVLAGSESSAEDVTDELSPHTAAKNDTSVPETNHSASDGSMSPEDRLALITDAKLILHDLRGDSTARVHASRALLLLLGLCALVAIL
;
A
#
# COMPACT_ATOMS: atom_id res chain seq x y z
N MET A 1 -19.63 -56.63 -1.59
CA MET A 1 -21.03 -56.95 -1.24
C MET A 1 -21.93 -55.90 -1.90
N LEU A 2 -22.84 -56.36 -2.80
CA LEU A 2 -24.16 -55.83 -3.24
C LEU A 2 -24.42 -54.29 -3.16
N SER A 3 -25.04 -53.57 -4.13
CA SER A 3 -25.85 -53.92 -5.31
C SER A 3 -26.20 -52.68 -6.17
N ARG A 4 -26.15 -52.84 -7.51
CA ARG A 4 -27.12 -52.50 -8.59
C ARG A 4 -27.80 -51.10 -8.75
N VAL A 5 -27.52 -50.50 -9.92
CA VAL A 5 -28.40 -50.22 -11.11
C VAL A 5 -29.84 -49.70 -10.90
N ALA A 6 -30.17 -48.56 -11.53
CA ALA A 6 -31.31 -48.41 -12.46
C ALA A 6 -31.37 -47.02 -13.12
N ALA A 7 -31.98 -46.96 -14.29
CA ALA A 7 -31.90 -45.91 -15.30
C ALA A 7 -33.25 -45.22 -15.58
N VAL A 8 -33.20 -44.04 -16.22
CA VAL A 8 -34.13 -43.51 -17.24
C VAL A 8 -35.58 -43.17 -16.81
N LYS A 9 -36.00 -41.90 -17.00
CA LYS A 9 -36.99 -41.42 -18.01
C LYS A 9 -37.49 -40.00 -17.73
N ALA A 10 -37.51 -39.16 -18.76
CA ALA A 10 -38.43 -38.02 -18.86
C ALA A 10 -39.88 -38.51 -19.11
N PRO A 11 -40.89 -37.66 -18.85
CA PRO A 11 -41.72 -37.23 -19.97
C PRO A 11 -42.18 -35.76 -19.93
N ARG A 12 -42.44 -35.26 -21.15
CA ARG A 12 -43.13 -34.02 -21.53
C ARG A 12 -44.61 -34.03 -21.09
N THR A 13 -45.23 -32.86 -20.90
CA THR A 13 -46.26 -32.31 -21.83
C THR A 13 -46.85 -30.95 -21.38
N HIS A 14 -46.84 -30.03 -22.35
CA HIS A 14 -47.79 -28.97 -22.70
C HIS A 14 -48.74 -28.31 -21.67
N ASN A 15 -48.69 -26.97 -21.66
CA ASN A 15 -49.90 -26.16 -21.84
C ASN A 15 -49.70 -25.04 -22.87
N ARG A 16 -50.72 -24.87 -23.72
CA ARG A 16 -50.85 -23.92 -24.82
C ARG A 16 -51.38 -22.58 -24.31
N ARG A 17 -50.91 -21.45 -24.87
CA ARG A 17 -51.84 -20.43 -25.41
C ARG A 17 -51.21 -19.59 -26.52
N ARG A 18 -52.10 -19.20 -27.42
CA ARG A 18 -51.97 -18.73 -28.80
C ARG A 18 -51.87 -17.19 -28.88
N VAL A 19 -51.04 -16.73 -29.82
CA VAL A 19 -51.36 -15.85 -30.98
C VAL A 19 -51.86 -14.42 -30.72
N THR A 20 -51.05 -13.45 -31.16
CA THR A 20 -51.28 -12.39 -32.17
C THR A 20 -50.19 -11.33 -31.96
N GLY A 21 -49.48 -10.73 -32.94
CA GLY A 21 -49.68 -10.64 -34.37
C GLY A 21 -49.96 -9.18 -34.78
N SER A 22 -49.03 -8.59 -35.54
CA SER A 22 -49.13 -7.32 -36.30
C SER A 22 -48.98 -6.03 -35.48
N SER A 23 -48.58 -4.87 -36.00
CA SER A 23 -48.13 -4.45 -37.35
C SER A 23 -47.55 -3.04 -37.19
N GLY A 24 -46.61 -2.69 -38.08
CA GLY A 24 -45.95 -1.39 -38.06
C GLY A 24 -46.86 -0.20 -38.37
N ARG A 25 -46.36 1.00 -38.05
CA ARG A 25 -46.78 2.23 -38.70
C ARG A 25 -45.60 3.21 -38.81
N ARG A 26 -45.14 3.40 -40.05
CA ARG A 26 -44.41 4.59 -40.50
C ARG A 26 -45.25 5.84 -40.27
N ARG A 27 -44.62 6.94 -39.90
CA ARG A 27 -44.92 8.28 -40.43
C ARG A 27 -43.66 9.12 -40.49
N GLU A 28 -43.52 9.77 -41.64
CA GLU A 28 -42.43 10.63 -42.09
C GLU A 28 -42.42 12.02 -41.42
N GLY A 29 -41.23 12.63 -41.40
CA GLY A 29 -41.00 13.96 -41.97
C GLY A 29 -41.06 15.16 -41.04
N GLY A 30 -39.97 15.93 -41.00
CA GLY A 30 -39.98 17.33 -40.55
C GLY A 30 -38.64 17.81 -40.00
N GLU A 31 -37.90 18.54 -40.83
CA GLU A 31 -36.60 19.18 -40.59
C GLU A 31 -36.61 20.20 -39.44
N SER A 32 -35.48 20.34 -38.72
CA SER A 32 -34.82 21.63 -38.43
C SER A 32 -33.63 21.44 -37.49
N GLU A 33 -32.45 21.62 -38.07
CA GLU A 33 -31.17 21.84 -37.39
C GLU A 33 -31.23 23.14 -36.55
N PRO A 34 -30.52 23.17 -35.41
CA PRO A 34 -29.65 24.32 -35.17
C PRO A 34 -28.20 23.90 -34.97
N GLN A 35 -27.33 24.63 -35.67
CA GLN A 35 -25.88 24.58 -35.62
C GLN A 35 -25.34 24.55 -34.18
N ARG A 36 -24.46 23.57 -33.90
CA ARG A 36 -23.56 23.64 -32.74
C ARG A 36 -22.48 24.69 -33.01
N PRO A 37 -22.14 25.54 -32.02
CA PRO A 37 -21.03 26.46 -32.16
C PRO A 37 -19.70 25.70 -32.16
N ASN A 38 -18.92 25.94 -33.21
CA ASN A 38 -17.48 25.68 -33.27
C ASN A 38 -16.76 26.38 -32.13
N MET A 39 -15.95 25.66 -31.36
CA MET A 39 -14.71 26.08 -30.66
C MET A 39 -14.13 24.81 -30.01
N SER A 40 -12.84 24.56 -29.88
CA SER A 40 -11.62 25.17 -30.41
C SER A 40 -10.54 24.09 -30.22
N ARG A 41 -9.76 23.82 -31.28
CA ARG A 41 -8.59 22.93 -31.18
C ARG A 41 -7.57 23.57 -30.24
N HIS A 42 -7.42 23.03 -29.04
CA HIS A 42 -6.28 23.35 -28.19
C HIS A 42 -5.08 22.55 -28.69
N TYR A 43 -4.20 23.27 -29.38
CA TYR A 43 -2.83 22.87 -29.62
C TYR A 43 -2.14 22.66 -28.28
N PHE A 44 -1.59 21.45 -28.13
CA PHE A 44 -0.61 21.09 -27.11
C PHE A 44 0.43 22.20 -26.96
N CYS A 45 0.49 22.83 -25.78
CA CYS A 45 1.66 23.61 -25.36
C CYS A 45 2.77 22.64 -24.93
N SER A 46 3.34 21.95 -25.92
CA SER A 46 4.65 21.32 -25.86
C SER A 46 5.70 22.42 -26.02
N ALA A 47 6.02 23.14 -24.94
CA ALA A 47 7.11 24.13 -24.91
C ALA A 47 7.50 24.61 -23.49
N VAL A 48 7.46 23.76 -22.45
CA VAL A 48 8.16 24.04 -21.17
C VAL A 48 8.74 22.75 -20.57
N LEU A 49 9.31 21.90 -21.43
CA LEU A 49 9.95 20.65 -21.05
C LEU A 49 11.38 20.62 -21.59
N LEU A 50 12.15 21.66 -21.29
CA LEU A 50 13.58 21.79 -21.63
C LEU A 50 14.19 23.01 -20.92
N LEU A 51 14.63 22.83 -19.66
CA LEU A 51 15.54 23.65 -18.83
C LEU A 51 15.11 23.40 -17.36
N VAL A 52 15.81 22.74 -16.44
CA VAL A 52 17.17 22.21 -16.38
C VAL A 52 17.12 21.05 -15.38
N VAL A 53 17.38 19.84 -15.88
CA VAL A 53 18.07 18.79 -15.12
C VAL A 53 19.54 19.23 -15.14
N MET A 54 20.10 19.53 -13.97
CA MET A 54 21.53 19.64 -13.63
C MET A 54 21.73 20.72 -12.57
N MET A 55 21.74 20.31 -11.30
CA MET A 55 22.83 20.59 -10.36
C MET A 55 22.54 19.81 -9.08
N CYS A 56 23.16 18.63 -8.97
CA CYS A 56 23.27 17.88 -7.72
C CYS A 56 24.48 18.37 -6.92
N CYS A 57 24.38 18.20 -5.59
CA CYS A 57 25.43 18.00 -4.59
C CYS A 57 25.52 19.08 -3.51
N GLY A 58 25.00 18.72 -2.34
CA GLY A 58 25.22 19.35 -1.06
C GLY A 58 24.63 18.46 0.02
N SER A 59 25.43 17.53 0.54
CA SER A 59 25.06 16.59 1.59
C SER A 59 24.71 17.33 2.87
N GLY A 60 23.54 17.04 3.44
CA GLY A 60 23.13 17.50 4.76
C GLY A 60 22.04 16.58 5.29
N ALA A 61 22.40 15.74 6.26
CA ALA A 61 21.43 15.10 7.13
C ALA A 61 20.73 16.23 7.91
N VAL A 62 19.45 16.46 7.60
CA VAL A 62 18.61 17.42 8.31
C VAL A 62 17.59 16.60 9.06
N HIS A 63 17.70 16.62 10.38
CA HIS A 63 16.61 16.28 11.28
C HIS A 63 15.32 16.90 10.75
N ALA A 64 14.28 16.11 10.58
CA ALA A 64 12.94 16.66 10.38
C ALA A 64 12.55 17.41 11.66
N GLU A 65 12.95 18.68 11.77
CA GLU A 65 12.22 19.64 12.59
C GLU A 65 10.78 19.63 12.08
N GLN A 66 9.87 19.26 12.98
CA GLN A 66 8.43 19.43 12.80
C GLN A 66 8.16 20.91 12.49
N ALA A 67 7.99 21.24 11.21
CA ALA A 67 7.47 22.52 10.80
C ALA A 67 6.03 22.65 11.33
N GLY A 68 5.83 23.59 12.25
CA GLY A 68 4.63 23.73 13.05
C GLY A 68 3.41 24.30 12.33
N ALA A 69 2.24 24.01 12.89
CA ALA A 69 1.03 24.83 12.79
C ALA A 69 0.15 24.65 14.05
N THR A 70 0.59 25.28 15.15
CA THR A 70 -0.10 26.28 16.01
C THR A 70 -1.63 26.28 16.25
N VAL A 71 -2.37 25.20 15.98
CA VAL A 71 -3.80 25.11 16.33
C VAL A 71 -4.08 23.81 17.07
N ASP A 72 -4.48 23.96 18.33
CA ASP A 72 -5.00 22.87 19.14
C ASP A 72 -6.24 22.24 18.48
N PRO A 73 -6.25 20.93 18.16
CA PRO A 73 -7.41 20.26 17.55
C PRO A 73 -8.68 20.31 18.42
N PHE A 74 -8.58 20.72 19.69
CA PHE A 74 -9.69 20.96 20.60
C PHE A 74 -10.24 22.39 20.56
N LYS A 75 -9.60 23.32 19.85
CA LYS A 75 -10.00 24.73 19.83
C LYS A 75 -11.46 24.90 19.36
N GLY A 76 -12.30 25.39 20.28
CA GLY A 76 -13.73 25.61 20.03
C GLY A 76 -14.58 24.33 20.08
N LYS A 77 -14.07 23.24 20.65
CA LYS A 77 -14.80 21.98 20.83
C LYS A 77 -15.32 21.84 22.26
N THR A 78 -16.48 21.21 22.40
CA THR A 78 -17.09 20.97 23.71
C THR A 78 -16.26 19.97 24.51
N SER A 79 -15.66 20.44 25.61
CA SER A 79 -14.93 19.61 26.55
C SER A 79 -15.89 18.69 27.31
N ILE A 80 -15.48 17.45 27.53
CA ILE A 80 -16.16 16.49 28.40
C ILE A 80 -15.35 16.37 29.69
N PRO A 81 -15.98 16.55 30.87
CA PRO A 81 -15.31 16.34 32.14
C PRO A 81 -14.69 14.94 32.23
N LEU A 82 -13.39 14.88 32.50
CA LEU A 82 -12.68 13.61 32.58
C LEU A 82 -13.08 12.76 33.79
N THR A 83 -13.83 13.32 34.75
CA THR A 83 -14.48 12.59 35.86
C THR A 83 -15.42 11.48 35.39
N ASN A 84 -15.80 11.53 34.11
CA ASN A 84 -16.58 10.51 33.43
C ASN A 84 -15.76 9.29 32.99
N TRP A 85 -14.44 9.39 33.03
CA TRP A 85 -13.55 8.26 32.82
C TRP A 85 -13.08 7.75 34.19
N LYS A 86 -13.21 6.45 34.42
CA LYS A 86 -12.70 5.80 35.63
C LYS A 86 -11.79 4.66 35.25
N GLU A 87 -10.72 4.51 36.02
CA GLU A 87 -9.92 3.29 35.99
C GLU A 87 -10.82 2.10 36.35
N PHE A 88 -10.72 1.04 35.55
CA PHE A 88 -11.50 -0.16 35.76
C PHE A 88 -10.95 -0.94 36.96
N ASN A 89 -11.61 -0.82 38.11
CA ASN A 89 -11.25 -1.51 39.35
C ASN A 89 -12.48 -2.09 40.09
N GLU A 90 -13.58 -2.34 39.38
CA GLU A 90 -14.84 -2.80 39.96
C GLU A 90 -14.76 -4.25 40.49
N ALA A 91 -14.98 -4.42 41.79
CA ALA A 91 -14.99 -5.72 42.45
C ALA A 91 -16.03 -6.67 41.83
N GLY A 92 -15.58 -7.84 41.37
CA GLY A 92 -16.44 -8.86 40.75
C GLY A 92 -16.57 -8.78 39.22
N ARG A 93 -15.97 -7.77 38.57
CA ARG A 93 -15.91 -7.66 37.11
C ARG A 93 -14.47 -7.83 36.63
N LYS A 94 -14.31 -8.30 35.39
CA LYS A 94 -12.99 -8.49 34.77
C LYS A 94 -13.01 -8.11 33.29
N ILE A 95 -11.83 -7.89 32.72
CA ILE A 95 -11.66 -7.82 31.27
C ILE A 95 -11.92 -9.22 30.72
N THR A 96 -12.91 -9.32 29.85
CA THR A 96 -13.29 -10.58 29.21
C THR A 96 -12.61 -10.71 27.87
N SER A 97 -12.50 -9.67 27.04
CA SER A 97 -11.96 -9.74 25.67
C SER A 97 -11.13 -8.50 25.32
N LEU A 98 -10.07 -8.66 24.52
CA LEU A 98 -9.25 -7.57 23.96
C LEU A 98 -9.34 -7.58 22.42
N ARG A 99 -9.72 -6.45 21.81
CA ARG A 99 -10.00 -6.32 20.38
C ARG A 99 -9.47 -5.02 19.78
N VAL A 100 -9.46 -4.93 18.46
CA VAL A 100 -9.10 -3.75 17.67
C VAL A 100 -7.71 -3.24 18.08
N PRO A 101 -6.65 -4.07 17.92
CA PRO A 101 -5.31 -3.69 18.35
C PRO A 101 -4.79 -2.48 17.54
N GLY A 102 -4.08 -1.61 18.25
CA GLY A 102 -3.28 -0.51 17.72
C GLY A 102 -1.96 -0.43 18.47
N LEU A 103 -0.94 0.11 17.79
CA LEU A 103 0.38 0.38 18.35
C LEU A 103 0.68 1.87 18.24
N VAL A 104 1.22 2.45 19.31
CA VAL A 104 1.69 3.83 19.33
C VAL A 104 3.08 3.91 19.94
N LYS A 105 3.99 4.62 19.27
CA LYS A 105 5.34 4.95 19.76
C LYS A 105 5.32 6.35 20.37
N VAL A 106 5.85 6.52 21.57
CA VAL A 106 6.04 7.82 22.23
C VAL A 106 7.49 7.87 22.72
N GLY A 107 8.31 8.74 22.15
CA GLY A 107 9.75 8.66 22.35
C GLY A 107 10.26 7.27 21.95
N GLU A 108 10.97 6.57 22.83
CA GLU A 108 11.44 5.20 22.62
C GLU A 108 10.49 4.10 23.11
N ASP A 109 9.43 4.49 23.82
CA ASP A 109 8.46 3.57 24.38
C ASP A 109 7.38 3.22 23.36
N VAL A 110 6.90 1.97 23.40
CA VAL A 110 5.80 1.50 22.56
C VAL A 110 4.68 0.99 23.42
N PHE A 111 3.44 1.36 23.08
CA PHE A 111 2.24 0.93 23.78
C PHE A 111 1.32 0.16 22.85
N ALA A 112 0.77 -0.94 23.35
CA ALA A 112 -0.41 -1.56 22.79
C ALA A 112 -1.64 -0.80 23.30
N VAL A 113 -2.56 -0.45 22.40
CA VAL A 113 -3.88 0.11 22.72
C VAL A 113 -4.94 -0.77 22.10
N ALA A 114 -5.98 -1.11 22.87
CA ALA A 114 -7.03 -2.00 22.43
C ALA A 114 -8.37 -1.66 23.07
N GLU A 115 -9.45 -2.03 22.39
CA GLU A 115 -10.78 -2.10 22.98
C GLU A 115 -10.84 -3.29 23.95
N ALA A 116 -11.33 -3.04 25.15
CA ALA A 116 -11.59 -4.05 26.15
C ALA A 116 -13.09 -4.22 26.35
N GLN A 117 -13.54 -5.47 26.33
CA GLN A 117 -14.86 -5.81 26.85
C GLN A 117 -14.70 -6.20 28.31
N CYS A 118 -15.45 -5.56 29.19
CA CYS A 118 -15.39 -5.73 30.62
C CYS A 118 -16.74 -6.22 31.14
N GLY A 119 -16.79 -7.19 32.05
CA GLY A 119 -18.06 -7.71 32.56
C GLY A 119 -17.93 -8.85 33.56
N GLU A 120 -19.08 -9.37 33.99
CA GLU A 120 -19.17 -10.59 34.80
C GLU A 120 -18.96 -11.84 33.93
N GLU A 121 -18.43 -12.93 34.51
CA GLU A 121 -18.20 -14.21 33.82
C GLU A 121 -19.47 -14.80 33.16
N LYS A 122 -20.67 -14.41 33.59
CA LYS A 122 -21.96 -14.93 33.12
C LYS A 122 -22.88 -13.90 32.43
N GLY A 123 -22.32 -12.76 31.98
CA GLY A 123 -22.89 -11.98 30.87
C GLY A 123 -24.06 -11.02 31.16
N ALA A 124 -24.40 -10.71 32.41
CA ALA A 124 -25.53 -9.82 32.71
C ALA A 124 -25.21 -8.30 32.62
N GLY A 125 -23.94 -7.92 32.48
CA GLY A 125 -23.52 -6.51 32.30
C GLY A 125 -22.13 -6.38 31.67
N SER A 126 -22.07 -6.23 30.35
CA SER A 126 -20.85 -5.88 29.62
C SER A 126 -20.71 -4.36 29.47
N CYS A 127 -19.51 -3.84 29.64
CA CYS A 127 -19.12 -2.48 29.31
C CYS A 127 -17.89 -2.47 28.40
N ALA A 128 -17.79 -1.45 27.54
CA ALA A 128 -16.59 -1.22 26.74
C ALA A 128 -15.62 -0.31 27.49
N GLY A 129 -14.33 -0.62 27.42
CA GLY A 129 -13.23 0.17 27.95
C GLY A 129 -12.06 0.23 26.96
N ILE A 130 -11.08 1.07 27.26
CA ILE A 130 -9.83 1.15 26.51
C ILE A 130 -8.70 0.67 27.41
N VAL A 131 -7.98 -0.34 26.92
CA VAL A 131 -6.78 -0.86 27.56
C VAL A 131 -5.55 -0.29 26.88
N SER A 132 -4.56 0.06 27.69
CA SER A 132 -3.20 0.32 27.26
C SER A 132 -2.21 -0.55 28.03
N LYS A 133 -1.12 -0.93 27.37
CA LYS A 133 -0.01 -1.67 27.97
C LYS A 133 1.31 -1.23 27.35
N HIS A 134 2.28 -0.85 28.18
CA HIS A 134 3.65 -0.61 27.74
C HIS A 134 4.30 -1.93 27.29
N LEU A 135 4.93 -1.93 26.13
CA LEU A 135 5.55 -3.10 25.53
C LEU A 135 7.06 -3.08 25.74
N ASN A 136 7.55 -3.99 26.57
CA ASN A 136 8.97 -4.29 26.71
C ASN A 136 9.24 -5.70 26.16
N ILE A 137 9.51 -5.78 24.85
CA ILE A 137 9.71 -7.05 24.14
C ILE A 137 11.22 -7.34 24.10
N SER A 138 11.76 -8.01 25.12
CA SER A 138 13.20 -8.29 25.21
C SER A 138 13.63 -9.66 24.67
N GLY A 139 12.68 -10.49 24.20
CA GLY A 139 12.92 -11.87 23.77
C GLY A 139 11.84 -12.42 22.84
N SER A 140 11.25 -13.56 23.19
CA SER A 140 10.14 -14.18 22.44
C SER A 140 8.86 -13.34 22.47
N ALA A 141 7.82 -13.82 21.78
CA ALA A 141 6.49 -13.23 21.81
C ALA A 141 5.97 -12.99 23.24
N LEU A 142 5.29 -11.87 23.45
CA LEU A 142 4.64 -11.46 24.68
C LEU A 142 3.14 -11.72 24.57
N ASP A 143 2.65 -12.74 25.28
CA ASP A 143 1.21 -12.99 25.41
C ASP A 143 0.58 -11.95 26.36
N ILE A 144 -0.48 -11.28 25.90
CA ILE A 144 -1.23 -10.28 26.65
C ILE A 144 -2.63 -10.85 26.94
N SER A 145 -2.74 -11.49 28.10
CA SER A 145 -4.00 -12.06 28.60
C SER A 145 -4.91 -10.97 29.16
N THR A 146 -6.22 -11.22 29.17
CA THR A 146 -7.19 -10.32 29.80
C THR A 146 -7.06 -10.24 31.32
N SER A 147 -6.35 -11.20 31.93
CA SER A 147 -6.03 -11.24 33.35
C SER A 147 -4.67 -10.61 33.70
N ASP A 148 -3.99 -10.01 32.73
CA ASP A 148 -2.69 -9.39 32.94
C ASP A 148 -2.83 -8.16 33.84
N THR A 149 -2.14 -8.16 34.98
CA THR A 149 -2.22 -7.13 36.01
C THR A 149 -1.53 -5.82 35.60
N SER A 150 -0.72 -5.84 34.55
CA SER A 150 -0.07 -4.64 34.00
C SER A 150 -0.94 -3.90 32.98
N LEU A 151 -2.15 -4.40 32.68
CA LEU A 151 -3.10 -3.68 31.83
C LEU A 151 -3.65 -2.47 32.57
N PHE A 152 -3.51 -1.31 31.94
CA PHE A 152 -4.19 -0.10 32.39
C PHE A 152 -5.48 0.07 31.57
N CYS A 153 -6.62 -0.15 32.20
CA CYS A 153 -7.94 -0.07 31.58
C CYS A 153 -8.70 1.14 32.08
N MET A 154 -9.17 1.98 31.17
CA MET A 154 -10.08 3.08 31.48
C MET A 154 -11.43 2.85 30.82
N GLN A 155 -12.50 3.06 31.59
CA GLN A 155 -13.87 2.90 31.16
C GLN A 155 -14.60 4.24 31.22
N LEU A 156 -15.50 4.47 30.25
CA LEU A 156 -16.46 5.56 30.32
C LEU A 156 -17.62 5.17 31.25
N VAL A 157 -17.95 6.06 32.19
CA VAL A 157 -19.00 5.89 33.19
C VAL A 157 -20.33 6.40 32.64
N ASP A 158 -21.34 5.55 32.72
CA ASP A 158 -22.74 5.88 32.42
C ASP A 158 -23.26 6.87 33.49
N THR A 159 -23.44 8.14 33.11
CA THR A 159 -24.09 9.14 33.96
C THR A 159 -25.21 9.79 33.17
N ALA A 160 -26.26 10.26 33.85
CA ALA A 160 -27.41 10.91 33.19
C ALA A 160 -27.05 12.17 32.37
N ALA A 161 -25.85 12.73 32.56
CA ALA A 161 -25.30 13.82 31.76
C ALA A 161 -24.55 13.35 30.51
N ASN A 162 -24.12 12.09 30.47
CA ASN A 162 -23.40 11.47 29.36
C ASN A 162 -24.36 10.60 28.54
N ASN A 163 -24.68 11.02 27.33
CA ASN A 163 -25.40 10.19 26.36
C ASN A 163 -24.48 9.13 25.69
N PHE A 164 -23.54 8.55 26.44
CA PHE A 164 -22.59 7.53 26.00
C PHE A 164 -22.89 6.26 26.80
N GLY A 165 -23.59 5.31 26.19
CA GLY A 165 -23.99 4.05 26.82
C GLY A 165 -22.86 3.01 26.85
N THR A 166 -23.05 1.96 27.62
CA THR A 166 -22.02 0.94 27.93
C THR A 166 -21.93 -0.22 26.92
N THR A 167 -22.77 -0.27 25.88
CA THR A 167 -22.83 -1.38 24.89
C THR A 167 -22.17 -1.04 23.54
N GLU A 168 -21.21 -0.12 23.54
CA GLU A 168 -20.75 0.58 22.33
C GLU A 168 -19.41 0.04 21.77
N LEU A 169 -19.30 0.01 20.43
CA LEU A 169 -18.04 -0.23 19.71
C LEU A 169 -17.17 1.03 19.77
N LEU A 170 -16.08 1.00 20.53
CA LEU A 170 -15.21 2.16 20.76
C LEU A 170 -14.20 2.35 19.62
N ARG A 171 -13.62 1.25 19.13
CA ARG A 171 -12.63 1.22 18.02
C ARG A 171 -11.52 2.27 18.16
N PRO A 172 -10.68 2.18 19.21
CA PRO A 172 -9.65 3.18 19.48
C PRO A 172 -8.73 3.34 18.28
N THR A 173 -8.62 4.58 17.80
CA THR A 173 -7.72 4.94 16.69
C THR A 173 -6.75 6.00 17.18
N THR A 174 -5.48 5.67 17.25
CA THR A 174 -4.43 6.50 17.89
C THR A 174 -3.59 7.23 16.86
N LEU A 175 -3.11 8.43 17.20
CA LEU A 175 -2.05 9.12 16.47
C LEU A 175 -1.15 9.87 17.46
N LEU A 176 0.09 10.12 17.06
CA LEU A 176 1.06 10.87 17.85
C LEU A 176 1.15 12.31 17.32
N LEU A 177 1.07 13.30 18.20
CA LEU A 177 1.32 14.70 17.89
C LEU A 177 2.18 15.32 18.99
N GLY A 178 3.43 15.68 18.66
CA GLY A 178 4.45 15.99 19.65
C GLY A 178 4.64 14.80 20.61
N ASP A 179 4.64 15.06 21.91
CA ASP A 179 4.74 14.02 22.96
C ASP A 179 3.38 13.53 23.47
N SER A 180 2.28 13.94 22.83
CA SER A 180 0.92 13.58 23.22
C SER A 180 0.32 12.55 22.27
N VAL A 181 -0.38 11.58 22.85
CA VAL A 181 -1.17 10.60 22.08
C VAL A 181 -2.60 11.12 21.97
N TYR A 182 -3.09 11.25 20.75
CA TYR A 182 -4.49 11.53 20.47
C TYR A 182 -5.19 10.24 20.08
N MET A 183 -6.42 10.04 20.56
CA MET A 183 -7.21 8.85 20.28
C MET A 183 -8.64 9.23 19.93
N LEU A 184 -9.09 8.80 18.75
CA LEU A 184 -10.48 8.90 18.34
C LEU A 184 -11.25 7.65 18.80
N LEU A 185 -12.43 7.89 19.35
CA LEU A 185 -13.37 6.87 19.81
C LEU A 185 -14.75 7.08 19.19
N GLY A 186 -15.36 5.98 18.75
CA GLY A 186 -16.77 5.96 18.33
C GLY A 186 -17.72 5.92 19.54
N ASN A 187 -18.88 6.58 19.42
CA ASN A 187 -20.01 6.41 20.33
C ASN A 187 -21.24 5.88 19.55
N GLN A 188 -21.89 4.86 20.11
CA GLN A 188 -23.16 4.30 19.61
C GLN A 188 -24.27 4.27 20.68
N SER A 189 -24.74 5.42 21.16
CA SER A 189 -25.87 5.38 22.10
C SER A 189 -27.19 5.05 21.39
N ARG A 190 -27.91 4.05 21.91
CA ARG A 190 -29.22 3.60 21.38
C ARG A 190 -30.40 4.47 21.79
N THR A 191 -30.23 5.36 22.76
CA THR A 191 -31.36 5.79 23.60
C THR A 191 -31.87 7.21 23.39
N LYS A 192 -31.12 8.19 22.83
CA LYS A 192 -31.67 9.53 22.47
C LYS A 192 -30.87 10.27 21.37
N PRO A 193 -31.53 10.98 20.43
CA PRO A 193 -30.86 12.00 19.60
C PRO A 193 -30.17 13.04 20.48
N GLN A 194 -28.92 13.39 20.16
CA GLN A 194 -28.15 14.36 20.94
C GLN A 194 -28.70 15.79 20.86
N PHE A 195 -29.41 16.19 19.79
CA PHE A 195 -29.95 17.54 19.61
C PHE A 195 -31.21 17.57 18.73
N GLN A 196 -32.07 18.59 18.92
CA GLN A 196 -33.34 18.83 18.21
C GLN A 196 -33.28 18.43 16.72
N GLY A 197 -33.91 17.31 16.37
CA GLY A 197 -34.19 16.93 14.98
C GLY A 197 -33.12 16.11 14.26
N THR A 198 -31.96 15.85 14.84
CA THR A 198 -30.91 15.00 14.22
C THR A 198 -30.45 13.89 15.18
N ASN A 199 -30.67 12.62 14.81
CA ASN A 199 -30.16 11.41 15.49
C ASN A 199 -28.62 11.27 15.34
N GLU A 200 -27.85 12.34 15.56
CA GLU A 200 -26.39 12.31 15.41
C GLU A 200 -25.72 11.58 16.58
N ARG A 201 -24.96 10.53 16.23
CA ARG A 201 -24.06 9.76 17.10
C ARG A 201 -22.79 10.58 17.37
N GLY A 202 -22.23 10.53 18.58
CA GLY A 202 -21.05 11.33 18.95
C GLY A 202 -19.72 10.70 18.52
N LEU A 203 -18.70 11.52 18.25
CA LEU A 203 -17.30 11.09 18.18
C LEU A 203 -16.53 11.80 19.30
N LEU A 204 -15.63 11.07 19.96
CA LEU A 204 -14.84 11.60 21.07
C LEU A 204 -13.36 11.57 20.71
N LEU A 205 -12.71 12.73 20.77
CA LEU A 205 -11.26 12.83 20.65
C LEU A 205 -10.67 13.01 22.05
N VAL A 206 -9.75 12.13 22.41
CA VAL A 206 -9.09 12.09 23.72
C VAL A 206 -7.61 12.36 23.53
N LYS A 207 -7.02 13.14 24.43
CA LYS A 207 -5.57 13.38 24.50
C LYS A 207 -5.02 12.72 25.75
N GLY A 208 -3.89 12.05 25.62
CA GLY A 208 -3.16 11.44 26.72
C GLY A 208 -1.66 11.67 26.65
N THR A 209 -1.00 11.45 27.77
CA THR A 209 0.44 11.56 27.94
C THR A 209 0.98 10.32 28.64
N VAL A 210 2.26 10.02 28.40
CA VAL A 210 2.94 8.96 29.11
C VAL A 210 3.26 9.43 30.53
N SER A 211 2.92 8.60 31.51
CA SER A 211 3.33 8.76 32.90
C SER A 211 4.31 7.65 33.26
N ASP A 212 5.44 8.05 33.86
CA ASP A 212 6.44 7.13 34.39
C ASP A 212 6.27 7.01 35.91
N GLU A 213 5.64 5.93 36.34
CA GLU A 213 5.48 5.61 37.77
C GLU A 213 6.69 4.84 38.34
N GLY A 214 7.77 4.67 37.57
CA GLY A 214 8.96 3.90 37.94
C GLY A 214 8.86 2.40 37.63
N GLY A 215 9.98 1.80 37.23
CA GLY A 215 10.04 0.39 36.78
C GLY A 215 9.48 0.17 35.36
N ASN A 216 8.97 -1.02 35.06
CA ASN A 216 8.33 -1.34 33.76
C ASN A 216 6.86 -0.86 33.66
N ASN A 217 6.42 0.06 34.53
CA ASN A 217 5.01 0.40 34.75
C ASN A 217 4.59 1.73 34.12
N LYS A 218 5.15 2.08 32.96
CA LYS A 218 4.71 3.26 32.21
C LYS A 218 3.25 3.10 31.76
N LYS A 219 2.46 4.17 31.87
CA LYS A 219 1.03 4.17 31.53
C LYS A 219 0.70 5.32 30.59
N LEU A 220 -0.30 5.13 29.74
CA LEU A 220 -0.94 6.21 29.00
C LEU A 220 -2.09 6.76 29.83
N LEU A 221 -1.89 7.96 30.40
CA LEU A 221 -2.94 8.68 31.12
C LEU A 221 -3.70 9.55 30.14
N TRP A 222 -5.01 9.34 30.03
CA TRP A 222 -5.90 10.24 29.31
C TRP A 222 -6.16 11.47 30.18
N ASN A 223 -6.00 12.66 29.62
CA ASN A 223 -6.01 13.92 30.39
C ASN A 223 -7.16 14.85 29.97
N GLU A 224 -7.57 14.79 28.70
CA GLU A 224 -8.50 15.73 28.11
C GLU A 224 -9.36 15.02 27.05
N ALA A 225 -10.65 15.36 26.96
CA ALA A 225 -11.57 14.71 26.05
C ALA A 225 -12.58 15.72 25.49
N HIS A 226 -12.79 15.72 24.16
CA HIS A 226 -13.68 16.66 23.48
C HIS A 226 -14.56 15.95 22.45
N VAL A 227 -15.81 16.40 22.34
CA VAL A 227 -16.69 15.97 21.25
C VAL A 227 -16.19 16.58 19.94
N VAL A 228 -16.00 15.73 18.93
CA VAL A 228 -15.68 16.16 17.57
C VAL A 228 -16.85 15.91 16.64
N LYS A 229 -17.14 16.89 15.80
CA LYS A 229 -18.16 16.82 14.76
C LYS A 229 -17.52 17.24 13.43
N PRO A 230 -17.40 16.32 12.47
CA PRO A 230 -16.88 16.67 11.16
C PRO A 230 -17.98 17.27 10.27
N GLU A 231 -17.60 18.22 9.43
CA GLU A 231 -18.49 18.80 8.41
C GLU A 231 -18.47 17.89 7.16
N PRO A 232 -19.62 17.32 6.76
CA PRO A 232 -19.72 16.52 5.54
C PRO A 232 -19.69 17.36 4.27
N ARG A 233 -19.29 16.73 3.15
CA ARG A 233 -19.20 17.30 1.80
C ARG A 233 -19.59 16.24 0.76
N GLY A 234 -20.30 16.61 -0.29
CA GLY A 234 -20.62 15.68 -1.39
C GLY A 234 -21.34 14.40 -0.93
N ASP A 235 -20.83 13.22 -1.27
CA ASP A 235 -21.45 11.94 -0.92
C ASP A 235 -21.57 11.77 0.60
N SER A 236 -20.65 12.38 1.35
CA SER A 236 -20.66 12.29 2.82
C SER A 236 -21.83 13.00 3.49
N LEU A 237 -22.59 13.84 2.77
CA LEU A 237 -23.80 14.51 3.27
C LEU A 237 -24.92 13.54 3.63
N SER A 238 -24.94 12.36 2.99
CA SER A 238 -25.99 11.36 3.17
C SER A 238 -25.62 10.23 4.13
N LEU A 239 -24.42 10.29 4.72
CA LEU A 239 -23.89 9.19 5.53
C LEU A 239 -24.58 9.09 6.88
N THR A 240 -24.77 7.85 7.31
CA THR A 240 -25.23 7.52 8.66
C THR A 240 -24.25 6.56 9.32
N GLU A 241 -24.35 6.39 10.63
CA GLU A 241 -23.52 5.42 11.38
C GLU A 241 -22.00 5.61 11.21
N LEU A 242 -21.54 6.86 11.20
CA LEU A 242 -20.11 7.19 11.16
C LEU A 242 -19.39 6.62 12.39
N ILE A 243 -18.39 5.77 12.16
CA ILE A 243 -17.57 5.13 13.20
C ILE A 243 -16.09 5.09 12.77
N GLY A 244 -15.18 5.08 13.75
CA GLY A 244 -13.75 4.97 13.49
C GLY A 244 -13.34 3.62 12.90
N GLY A 245 -12.19 3.57 12.22
CA GLY A 245 -11.57 2.37 11.66
C GLY A 245 -10.85 1.48 12.69
N GLY A 246 -10.38 2.09 13.79
CA GLY A 246 -9.54 1.44 14.80
C GLY A 246 -8.07 1.33 14.38
N GLY A 247 -7.14 1.32 15.34
CA GLY A 247 -5.69 1.24 15.06
C GLY A 247 -5.01 2.60 15.06
N SER A 248 -4.53 3.02 13.89
CA SER A 248 -3.67 4.19 13.75
C SER A 248 -4.23 5.20 12.75
N GLY A 249 -4.14 6.48 13.10
CA GLY A 249 -4.32 7.61 12.19
C GLY A 249 -2.99 8.06 11.58
N ALA A 250 -3.04 9.15 10.82
CA ALA A 250 -1.88 9.74 10.16
C ALA A 250 -1.77 11.25 10.47
N VAL A 251 -0.54 11.74 10.47
CA VAL A 251 -0.22 13.18 10.47
C VAL A 251 0.43 13.52 9.14
N MET A 252 -0.20 14.43 8.42
CA MET A 252 0.24 14.91 7.11
C MET A 252 1.31 16.00 7.25
N GLY A 253 2.05 16.28 6.18
CA GLY A 253 3.12 17.27 6.12
C GLY A 253 2.65 18.71 6.37
N ASP A 254 1.38 19.00 6.09
CA ASP A 254 0.71 20.27 6.40
C ASP A 254 0.22 20.37 7.87
N GLY A 255 0.51 19.36 8.69
CA GLY A 255 0.04 19.23 10.07
C GLY A 255 -1.40 18.73 10.21
N ALA A 256 -2.07 18.34 9.13
CA ALA A 256 -3.41 17.78 9.20
C ALA A 256 -3.42 16.42 9.92
N LEU A 257 -4.46 16.21 10.73
CA LEU A 257 -4.70 14.95 11.43
C LEU A 257 -5.74 14.15 10.67
N VAL A 258 -5.47 12.89 10.37
CA VAL A 258 -6.37 12.05 9.58
C VAL A 258 -6.66 10.73 10.30
N PHE A 259 -7.93 10.41 10.47
CA PHE A 259 -8.38 9.14 11.01
C PHE A 259 -9.10 8.32 9.94
N PRO A 260 -8.82 7.01 9.79
CA PRO A 260 -9.65 6.11 8.99
C PRO A 260 -11.03 5.96 9.63
N MET A 261 -12.06 5.98 8.80
CA MET A 261 -13.46 5.93 9.21
C MET A 261 -14.26 5.01 8.29
N GLN A 262 -15.43 4.60 8.74
CA GLN A 262 -16.43 3.92 7.92
C GLN A 262 -17.83 4.43 8.27
N ALA A 263 -18.75 4.35 7.32
CA ALA A 263 -20.13 4.79 7.49
C ALA A 263 -21.09 3.93 6.65
N LYS A 264 -22.39 4.16 6.78
CA LYS A 264 -23.41 3.64 5.85
C LYS A 264 -23.80 4.72 4.86
N ASN A 265 -23.89 4.37 3.58
CA ASN A 265 -24.44 5.24 2.55
C ASN A 265 -25.98 5.20 2.54
N LYS A 266 -26.59 5.93 1.60
CA LYS A 266 -28.05 5.99 1.38
C LYS A 266 -28.69 4.63 1.08
N ASP A 267 -27.91 3.68 0.56
CA ASP A 267 -28.32 2.32 0.20
C ASP A 267 -28.08 1.33 1.36
N GLU A 268 -27.76 1.84 2.55
CA GLU A 268 -27.41 1.11 3.77
C GLU A 268 -26.15 0.23 3.67
N GLU A 269 -25.38 0.36 2.59
CA GLU A 269 -24.10 -0.32 2.40
C GLU A 269 -22.99 0.39 3.18
N ARG A 270 -22.03 -0.39 3.68
CA ARG A 270 -20.83 0.18 4.32
C ARG A 270 -19.92 0.79 3.26
N VAL A 271 -19.37 1.97 3.55
CA VAL A 271 -18.38 2.66 2.72
C VAL A 271 -17.21 3.13 3.58
N LEU A 272 -16.07 3.33 2.93
CA LEU A 272 -14.83 3.78 3.53
C LEU A 272 -14.65 5.28 3.35
N LEU A 273 -14.05 5.93 4.34
CA LEU A 273 -13.71 7.35 4.29
C LEU A 273 -12.64 7.69 5.32
N SER A 274 -12.22 8.95 5.35
CA SER A 274 -11.35 9.49 6.38
C SER A 274 -12.01 10.70 7.04
N MET A 275 -11.63 11.00 8.28
CA MET A 275 -11.97 12.25 8.95
C MET A 275 -10.68 13.06 9.10
N ARG A 276 -10.66 14.27 8.54
CA ARG A 276 -9.48 15.15 8.51
C ARG A 276 -9.69 16.38 9.39
N PHE A 277 -8.73 16.70 10.25
CA PHE A 277 -8.59 18.03 10.84
C PHE A 277 -7.64 18.87 10.00
N THR A 278 -8.11 20.03 9.53
CA THR A 278 -7.29 20.99 8.81
C THR A 278 -6.92 22.14 9.75
N PRO A 279 -5.66 22.27 10.22
CA PRO A 279 -5.25 23.29 11.20
C PRO A 279 -5.55 24.72 10.72
N SER A 280 -5.26 25.02 9.45
CA SER A 280 -5.48 26.35 8.84
C SER A 280 -6.95 26.78 8.84
N LYS A 281 -7.89 25.82 8.90
CA LYS A 281 -9.34 26.08 8.97
C LYS A 281 -9.91 25.89 10.37
N ASN A 282 -9.17 25.26 11.29
CA ASN A 282 -9.65 24.79 12.58
C ASN A 282 -10.95 23.96 12.48
N LYS A 283 -11.02 23.06 11.49
CA LYS A 283 -12.23 22.29 11.17
C LYS A 283 -11.93 20.82 10.95
N TRP A 284 -12.87 19.99 11.39
CA TRP A 284 -12.94 18.57 11.04
C TRP A 284 -13.84 18.42 9.81
N GLU A 285 -13.39 17.68 8.82
CA GLU A 285 -14.05 17.56 7.51
C GLU A 285 -14.10 16.09 7.07
N LEU A 286 -15.16 15.70 6.36
CA LEU A 286 -15.25 14.42 5.64
C LEU A 286 -14.98 14.64 4.14
N PRO A 287 -14.47 13.61 3.43
CA PRO A 287 -14.21 13.68 1.99
C PRO A 287 -15.53 13.78 1.20
N GLN A 288 -15.39 14.18 -0.06
CA GLN A 288 -16.50 14.22 -1.00
C GLN A 288 -16.85 12.83 -1.54
N ILE A 289 -15.85 11.99 -1.80
CA ILE A 289 -15.99 10.65 -2.38
C ILE A 289 -15.71 9.61 -1.29
N THR A 290 -16.53 8.56 -1.24
CA THR A 290 -16.39 7.44 -0.29
C THR A 290 -16.30 6.11 -1.05
N PRO A 291 -15.11 5.51 -1.21
CA PRO A 291 -14.94 4.26 -1.92
C PRO A 291 -15.34 3.04 -1.08
N GLY A 292 -15.20 1.84 -1.66
CA GLY A 292 -15.28 0.58 -0.93
C GLY A 292 -16.69 0.21 -0.46
N ASN A 293 -17.67 0.21 -1.37
CA ASN A 293 -19.00 -0.32 -1.09
C ASN A 293 -18.91 -1.76 -0.58
N GLY A 294 -19.51 -2.02 0.59
CA GLY A 294 -19.44 -3.30 1.27
C GLY A 294 -18.12 -3.57 2.01
N CYS A 295 -17.18 -2.62 2.05
CA CYS A 295 -15.91 -2.75 2.76
C CYS A 295 -15.97 -2.21 4.19
N ARG A 296 -15.13 -2.77 5.06
CA ARG A 296 -15.12 -2.51 6.50
C ARG A 296 -13.72 -2.55 7.10
N ASP A 297 -13.62 -1.95 8.28
CA ASP A 297 -12.46 -1.92 9.15
C ASP A 297 -11.20 -1.36 8.47
N PRO A 298 -11.28 -0.15 7.89
CA PRO A 298 -10.18 0.42 7.15
C PRO A 298 -8.97 0.69 8.04
N THR A 299 -7.80 0.43 7.49
CA THR A 299 -6.50 0.84 8.01
C THR A 299 -5.85 1.83 7.05
N LEU A 300 -5.03 2.74 7.57
CA LEU A 300 -4.53 3.90 6.84
C LEU A 300 -3.02 4.01 7.00
N VAL A 301 -2.31 4.28 5.91
CA VAL A 301 -0.89 4.62 5.93
C VAL A 301 -0.61 5.80 5.03
N LYS A 302 0.53 6.43 5.28
CA LYS A 302 1.03 7.54 4.49
C LYS A 302 2.06 7.03 3.48
N TRP A 303 1.94 7.48 2.25
CA TRP A 303 2.80 7.12 1.13
C TRP A 303 3.31 8.38 0.44
N LYS A 304 4.62 8.48 0.23
CA LYS A 304 5.25 9.59 -0.49
C LYS A 304 5.81 9.11 -1.81
N GLU A 305 5.29 9.66 -2.91
CA GLU A 305 5.89 9.40 -4.23
C GLU A 305 7.09 10.32 -4.45
N ASP A 306 7.04 11.56 -3.96
CA ASP A 306 8.17 12.48 -3.92
C ASP A 306 8.07 13.47 -2.73
N LYS A 307 8.87 14.55 -2.76
CA LYS A 307 8.92 15.55 -1.68
C LYS A 307 7.62 16.37 -1.57
N TYR A 308 6.86 16.49 -2.64
CA TYR A 308 5.68 17.33 -2.76
C TYR A 308 4.37 16.53 -2.85
N ASP A 309 4.42 15.27 -3.28
CA ASP A 309 3.24 14.40 -3.35
C ASP A 309 3.17 13.43 -2.15
N GLU A 310 2.43 13.86 -1.11
CA GLU A 310 2.10 13.03 0.05
C GLU A 310 0.64 12.57 -0.03
N ARG A 311 0.44 11.24 -0.07
CA ARG A 311 -0.87 10.61 -0.18
C ARG A 311 -1.13 9.63 0.95
N LEU A 312 -2.38 9.22 1.04
CA LEU A 312 -2.84 8.18 1.95
C LEU A 312 -3.27 6.95 1.17
N PHE A 313 -2.89 5.78 1.67
CA PHE A 313 -3.40 4.50 1.22
C PHE A 313 -4.32 3.94 2.29
N MET A 314 -5.47 3.45 1.85
CA MET A 314 -6.46 2.80 2.71
C MET A 314 -6.70 1.38 2.25
N MET A 315 -6.56 0.44 3.17
CA MET A 315 -6.82 -0.98 2.94
C MET A 315 -7.96 -1.44 3.83
N ALA A 316 -8.90 -2.22 3.27
CA ALA A 316 -10.05 -2.74 3.98
C ALA A 316 -10.50 -4.08 3.39
N HIS A 317 -11.04 -4.96 4.23
CA HIS A 317 -11.71 -6.17 3.73
C HIS A 317 -13.13 -5.84 3.28
N CYS A 318 -13.61 -6.56 2.28
CA CYS A 318 -14.89 -6.31 1.62
C CYS A 318 -15.77 -7.56 1.59
N ALA A 319 -17.09 -7.36 1.59
CA ALA A 319 -18.07 -8.45 1.51
C ALA A 319 -17.91 -9.35 0.27
N GLY A 320 -17.22 -8.85 -0.77
CA GLY A 320 -16.80 -9.62 -1.93
C GLY A 320 -15.77 -10.72 -1.63
N GLY A 321 -15.27 -10.82 -0.39
CA GLY A 321 -14.35 -11.88 0.04
C GLY A 321 -12.88 -11.57 -0.21
N TYR A 322 -12.53 -10.29 -0.35
CA TYR A 322 -11.18 -9.81 -0.62
C TYR A 322 -10.93 -8.43 0.00
N TYR A 323 -9.68 -8.00 -0.02
CA TYR A 323 -9.28 -6.67 0.42
C TYR A 323 -9.16 -5.74 -0.77
N ASP A 324 -9.75 -4.55 -0.67
CA ASP A 324 -9.51 -3.46 -1.61
C ASP A 324 -8.52 -2.47 -1.01
N VAL A 325 -7.74 -1.84 -1.91
CA VAL A 325 -6.80 -0.77 -1.56
C VAL A 325 -7.09 0.45 -2.41
N TYR A 326 -7.22 1.61 -1.75
CA TYR A 326 -7.54 2.88 -2.37
C TYR A 326 -6.47 3.92 -2.04
N ARG A 327 -6.17 4.80 -3.00
CA ARG A 327 -5.28 5.94 -2.82
C ARG A 327 -6.08 7.24 -2.74
N SER A 328 -5.65 8.14 -1.87
CA SER A 328 -6.23 9.47 -1.78
C SER A 328 -5.82 10.35 -2.96
N THR A 329 -6.49 11.49 -3.11
CA THR A 329 -5.91 12.62 -3.84
C THR A 329 -4.65 13.11 -3.12
N GLU A 330 -3.88 13.97 -3.79
CA GLU A 330 -2.81 14.76 -3.18
C GLU A 330 -3.29 15.38 -1.85
N ASP A 331 -2.39 15.42 -0.87
CA ASP A 331 -2.59 15.84 0.51
C ASP A 331 -3.60 15.03 1.33
N GLY A 332 -4.31 14.05 0.77
CA GLY A 332 -5.26 13.22 1.54
C GLY A 332 -6.62 13.86 1.81
N TYR A 333 -7.05 14.83 1.00
CA TYR A 333 -8.34 15.52 1.15
C TYR A 333 -9.55 14.69 0.68
N ASN A 334 -9.38 13.89 -0.36
CA ASN A 334 -10.43 13.12 -0.98
C ASN A 334 -9.90 11.75 -1.45
N TRP A 335 -10.77 10.88 -1.98
CA TRP A 335 -10.41 9.52 -2.39
C TRP A 335 -10.60 9.31 -3.88
N ASN A 336 -9.68 8.57 -4.49
CA ASN A 336 -9.88 8.04 -5.83
C ASN A 336 -10.71 6.75 -5.71
N PRO A 337 -11.83 6.64 -6.44
CA PRO A 337 -12.69 5.45 -6.36
C PRO A 337 -12.10 4.25 -7.08
N LEU A 338 -11.11 4.46 -7.95
CA LEU A 338 -10.37 3.40 -8.61
C LEU A 338 -9.42 2.76 -7.59
N GLY A 339 -9.44 1.43 -7.53
CA GLY A 339 -8.51 0.67 -6.69
C GLY A 339 -7.08 0.76 -7.22
N GLU A 340 -6.12 0.64 -6.30
CA GLU A 340 -4.70 0.57 -6.62
C GLU A 340 -4.31 -0.80 -7.19
N PRO A 341 -3.15 -0.96 -7.85
CA PRO A 341 -2.73 -2.24 -8.44
C PRO A 341 -2.73 -3.42 -7.47
N ILE A 342 -2.49 -3.16 -6.18
CA ILE A 342 -2.51 -4.16 -5.10
C ILE A 342 -3.92 -4.45 -4.55
N THR A 343 -4.96 -3.89 -5.17
CA THR A 343 -6.35 -4.21 -4.83
C THR A 343 -6.67 -5.66 -5.16
N ARG A 344 -7.50 -6.29 -4.32
CA ARG A 344 -7.95 -7.68 -4.43
C ARG A 344 -6.82 -8.72 -4.43
N VAL A 345 -5.60 -8.35 -4.09
CA VAL A 345 -4.49 -9.30 -3.93
C VAL A 345 -4.82 -10.29 -2.80
N TRP A 346 -5.22 -9.81 -1.63
CA TRP A 346 -5.55 -10.68 -0.49
C TRP A 346 -7.03 -11.05 -0.46
N GLY A 347 -7.31 -12.34 -0.20
CA GLY A 347 -8.65 -12.88 0.04
C GLY A 347 -8.99 -12.97 1.53
N ASN A 348 -10.27 -12.88 1.87
CA ASN A 348 -10.77 -13.03 3.26
C ASN A 348 -10.76 -14.49 3.75
N SER A 349 -10.70 -15.44 2.81
CA SER A 349 -10.65 -16.88 3.05
C SER A 349 -10.01 -17.58 1.86
N HIS A 350 -9.73 -18.89 1.98
CA HIS A 350 -9.16 -19.67 0.89
C HIS A 350 -9.95 -19.56 -0.43
N GLY A 351 -11.28 -19.62 -0.33
CA GLY A 351 -12.20 -19.45 -1.46
C GLY A 351 -12.64 -18.01 -1.73
N ARG A 352 -12.02 -17.02 -1.08
CA ARG A 352 -12.33 -15.58 -1.25
C ARG A 352 -13.81 -15.26 -1.03
N THR A 353 -14.34 -15.71 0.09
CA THR A 353 -15.72 -15.45 0.54
C THR A 353 -15.75 -14.99 2.00
N GLY A 354 -16.88 -14.39 2.39
CA GLY A 354 -17.14 -13.98 3.77
C GLY A 354 -16.41 -12.70 4.19
N ASP A 355 -16.57 -12.35 5.47
CA ASP A 355 -15.93 -11.18 6.07
C ASP A 355 -14.45 -11.49 6.39
N GLY A 356 -13.59 -10.49 6.21
CA GLY A 356 -12.19 -10.54 6.61
C GLY A 356 -11.96 -9.94 8.00
N VAL A 357 -10.72 -9.57 8.27
CA VAL A 357 -10.31 -8.90 9.52
C VAL A 357 -9.48 -7.67 9.18
N LYS A 358 -9.29 -6.78 10.16
CA LYS A 358 -8.42 -5.63 9.95
C LYS A 358 -6.95 -6.06 9.83
N SER A 359 -6.29 -5.64 8.76
CA SER A 359 -4.86 -5.86 8.53
C SER A 359 -3.98 -4.89 9.32
N GLY A 360 -2.81 -5.38 9.75
CA GLY A 360 -1.71 -4.50 10.11
C GLY A 360 -1.15 -3.90 8.83
N PHE A 361 -0.96 -2.58 8.82
CA PHE A 361 -0.53 -1.85 7.63
C PHE A 361 0.36 -0.69 8.05
N THR A 362 1.56 -0.63 7.50
CA THR A 362 2.51 0.45 7.77
C THR A 362 3.42 0.68 6.56
N THR A 363 4.15 1.79 6.54
CA THR A 363 5.12 2.11 5.50
C THR A 363 6.51 2.24 6.10
N ALA A 364 7.53 1.95 5.30
CA ALA A 364 8.93 2.00 5.69
C ALA A 364 9.80 2.41 4.49
N ILE A 365 10.92 3.07 4.77
CA ILE A 365 11.99 3.24 3.79
C ILE A 365 13.01 2.14 4.06
N ILE A 366 13.13 1.18 3.14
CA ILE A 366 14.01 0.01 3.27
C ILE A 366 14.93 -0.02 2.06
N GLU A 367 16.24 -0.12 2.27
CA GLU A 367 17.24 -0.07 1.18
C GLU A 367 17.13 1.19 0.29
N GLY A 368 16.61 2.28 0.86
CA GLY A 368 16.34 3.54 0.15
C GLY A 368 15.12 3.51 -0.77
N LYS A 369 14.26 2.49 -0.68
CA LYS A 369 12.99 2.36 -1.41
C LYS A 369 11.84 2.44 -0.41
N GLU A 370 10.83 3.25 -0.73
CA GLU A 370 9.60 3.27 0.06
C GLU A 370 8.78 2.01 -0.22
N VAL A 371 8.33 1.35 0.84
CA VAL A 371 7.55 0.11 0.77
C VAL A 371 6.45 0.09 1.81
N MET A 372 5.40 -0.66 1.50
CA MET A 372 4.30 -1.00 2.38
C MET A 372 4.53 -2.39 2.99
N LEU A 373 4.30 -2.50 4.29
CA LEU A 373 4.31 -3.75 5.04
C LEU A 373 2.90 -4.07 5.52
N ILE A 374 2.44 -5.27 5.21
CA ILE A 374 1.05 -5.68 5.44
C ILE A 374 1.03 -7.02 6.18
N THR A 375 0.16 -7.16 7.18
CA THR A 375 -0.19 -8.45 7.75
C THR A 375 -1.63 -8.84 7.45
N ALA A 376 -1.82 -10.05 6.93
CA ALA A 376 -3.13 -10.61 6.62
C ALA A 376 -3.16 -12.11 6.97
N PRO A 377 -4.28 -12.65 7.50
CA PRO A 377 -4.39 -14.07 7.77
C PRO A 377 -4.53 -14.91 6.50
N MET A 378 -3.77 -16.00 6.45
CA MET A 378 -3.85 -17.05 5.45
C MET A 378 -4.61 -18.25 6.03
N TYR A 379 -5.54 -18.79 5.26
CA TYR A 379 -6.41 -19.88 5.69
C TYR A 379 -6.12 -21.13 4.87
N ALA A 380 -5.87 -22.24 5.56
CA ALA A 380 -5.80 -23.54 4.91
C ALA A 380 -7.14 -23.91 4.26
N ALA A 381 -7.08 -24.55 3.09
CA ALA A 381 -8.26 -25.13 2.45
C ALA A 381 -8.86 -26.20 3.38
N LYS A 382 -10.12 -26.03 3.79
CA LYS A 382 -10.90 -27.04 4.53
C LYS A 382 -12.22 -27.26 3.79
N GLU A 383 -12.68 -28.52 3.73
CA GLU A 383 -13.93 -28.88 3.04
C GLU A 383 -15.17 -28.22 3.67
N ASN A 384 -15.14 -27.87 4.96
CA ASN A 384 -16.24 -27.21 5.67
C ASN A 384 -15.72 -26.22 6.72
N GLY A 385 -15.92 -24.92 6.50
CA GLY A 385 -15.63 -23.83 7.44
C GLY A 385 -14.34 -23.04 7.16
N SER A 386 -14.20 -21.88 7.79
CA SER A 386 -12.96 -21.09 7.78
C SER A 386 -11.91 -21.82 8.65
N GLY A 387 -10.74 -22.13 8.10
CA GLY A 387 -9.61 -22.62 8.87
C GLY A 387 -9.16 -21.64 9.96
N GLU A 388 -8.24 -22.06 10.81
CA GLU A 388 -7.54 -21.12 11.71
C GLU A 388 -6.66 -20.21 10.85
N GLY A 389 -6.69 -18.91 11.13
CA GLY A 389 -5.93 -17.91 10.39
C GLY A 389 -4.48 -17.91 10.84
N ARG A 390 -3.55 -18.16 9.91
CA ARG A 390 -2.12 -17.95 10.16
C ARG A 390 -1.71 -16.60 9.59
N LEU A 391 -1.24 -15.68 10.42
CA LEU A 391 -0.88 -14.35 9.95
C LEU A 391 0.42 -14.42 9.13
N HIS A 392 0.40 -13.88 7.91
CA HIS A 392 1.57 -13.71 7.06
C HIS A 392 1.98 -12.24 6.99
N LEU A 393 3.27 -11.98 6.80
CA LEU A 393 3.81 -10.66 6.48
C LEU A 393 4.07 -10.54 4.98
N TRP A 394 3.66 -9.42 4.40
CA TRP A 394 3.83 -9.10 2.99
C TRP A 394 4.59 -7.78 2.85
N VAL A 395 5.41 -7.69 1.81
CA VAL A 395 6.04 -6.43 1.38
C VAL A 395 5.58 -6.08 -0.03
N THR A 396 5.32 -4.79 -0.28
CA THR A 396 4.99 -4.28 -1.61
C THR A 396 5.48 -2.85 -1.83
N ASP A 397 5.83 -2.53 -3.07
CA ASP A 397 6.14 -1.18 -3.53
C ASP A 397 5.02 -0.58 -4.41
N ASN A 398 3.77 -1.00 -4.16
CA ASN A 398 2.56 -0.72 -4.95
C ASN A 398 2.56 -1.32 -6.38
N ALA A 399 3.52 -2.18 -6.71
CA ALA A 399 3.53 -2.95 -7.94
C ALA A 399 3.87 -4.41 -7.67
N ARG A 400 5.05 -4.68 -7.11
CA ARG A 400 5.48 -6.02 -6.72
C ARG A 400 4.91 -6.37 -5.36
N VAL A 401 4.47 -7.62 -5.17
CA VAL A 401 3.97 -8.13 -3.88
C VAL A 401 4.69 -9.44 -3.57
N HIS A 402 5.29 -9.53 -2.39
CA HIS A 402 6.02 -10.72 -1.95
C HIS A 402 5.54 -11.21 -0.58
N ASP A 403 5.31 -12.53 -0.48
CA ASP A 403 5.02 -13.22 0.79
C ASP A 403 6.32 -13.46 1.55
N VAL A 404 6.56 -12.70 2.61
CA VAL A 404 7.72 -12.92 3.49
C VAL A 404 7.54 -14.20 4.31
N GLY A 405 6.28 -14.64 4.46
CA GLY A 405 5.88 -15.86 5.12
C GLY A 405 5.14 -15.63 6.45
N PRO A 406 4.88 -16.72 7.19
CA PRO A 406 4.10 -16.67 8.42
C PRO A 406 4.85 -15.96 9.55
N VAL A 407 4.11 -15.17 10.32
CA VAL A 407 4.59 -14.39 11.47
C VAL A 407 3.86 -14.67 12.78
N SER A 408 2.61 -15.11 12.74
CA SER A 408 1.94 -15.56 13.99
C SER A 408 2.58 -16.87 14.49
N ARG A 409 2.54 -17.09 15.80
CA ARG A 409 2.99 -18.35 16.42
C ARG A 409 2.22 -19.52 15.82
N GLU A 410 2.90 -20.64 15.64
CA GLU A 410 2.27 -21.88 15.17
C GLU A 410 1.13 -22.31 16.11
N GLY A 411 -0.03 -22.64 15.54
CA GLY A 411 -1.23 -23.03 16.27
C GLY A 411 -2.05 -21.86 16.86
N ASP A 412 -1.60 -20.61 16.71
CA ASP A 412 -2.47 -19.46 17.02
C ASP A 412 -3.45 -19.22 15.86
N ASP A 413 -4.73 -19.07 16.19
CA ASP A 413 -5.75 -18.55 15.26
C ASP A 413 -5.70 -17.01 15.30
N ALA A 414 -4.92 -16.42 14.40
CA ALA A 414 -4.67 -14.99 14.33
C ALA A 414 -5.77 -14.26 13.53
N ALA A 415 -6.24 -13.15 14.08
CA ALA A 415 -7.27 -12.31 13.48
C ALA A 415 -6.71 -10.89 13.18
N ALA A 416 -7.36 -9.83 13.68
CA ALA A 416 -6.94 -8.47 13.39
C ALA A 416 -5.53 -8.18 13.90
N SER A 417 -4.79 -7.31 13.22
CA SER A 417 -3.40 -6.98 13.58
C SER A 417 -3.06 -5.50 13.42
N SER A 418 -1.92 -5.11 13.97
CA SER A 418 -1.29 -3.80 13.85
C SER A 418 0.22 -3.97 13.68
N LEU A 419 0.81 -3.15 12.81
CA LEU A 419 2.26 -3.10 12.58
C LEU A 419 2.79 -1.72 12.97
N LEU A 420 4.02 -1.69 13.46
CA LEU A 420 4.75 -0.45 13.76
C LEU A 420 6.23 -0.63 13.45
N VAL A 421 6.75 0.20 12.54
CA VAL A 421 8.18 0.37 12.34
C VAL A 421 8.71 1.27 13.45
N LYS A 422 9.44 0.70 14.42
CA LYS A 422 10.02 1.46 15.53
C LYS A 422 11.34 2.11 15.15
N SER A 423 12.15 1.44 14.34
CA SER A 423 13.42 1.90 13.77
C SER A 423 13.73 1.11 12.49
N GLU A 424 14.85 1.42 11.84
CA GLU A 424 15.33 0.70 10.63
C GLU A 424 15.52 -0.82 10.85
N ASP A 425 15.73 -1.24 12.10
CA ASP A 425 16.00 -2.64 12.47
C ASP A 425 14.92 -3.26 13.36
N GLU A 426 13.85 -2.53 13.68
CA GLU A 426 12.84 -2.98 14.63
C GLU A 426 11.41 -2.81 14.09
N LEU A 427 10.82 -3.93 13.67
CA LEU A 427 9.40 -4.04 13.30
C LEU A 427 8.64 -4.76 14.41
N ILE A 428 7.57 -4.13 14.91
CA ILE A 428 6.73 -4.66 15.97
C ILE A 428 5.36 -5.05 15.39
N LEU A 429 4.92 -6.26 15.73
CA LEU A 429 3.61 -6.80 15.42
C LEU A 429 2.80 -6.96 16.71
N LEU A 430 1.52 -6.55 16.65
CA LEU A 430 0.50 -6.86 17.65
C LEU A 430 -0.69 -7.51 16.94
N TYR A 431 -1.10 -8.71 17.34
CA TYR A 431 -2.24 -9.39 16.74
C TYR A 431 -3.23 -9.94 17.76
N GLU A 432 -4.49 -10.02 17.34
CA GLU A 432 -5.56 -10.71 18.05
C GLU A 432 -5.37 -12.22 17.90
N LYS A 433 -5.33 -12.92 19.03
CA LYS A 433 -5.40 -14.37 19.09
C LYS A 433 -6.81 -14.79 19.49
N ARG A 434 -7.47 -15.55 18.62
CA ARG A 434 -8.74 -16.21 18.92
C ARG A 434 -8.49 -17.48 19.71
N ASN A 435 -9.30 -17.70 20.74
CA ASN A 435 -9.15 -18.82 21.68
C ASN A 435 -10.36 -19.78 21.58
N GLY A 436 -10.77 -20.13 20.36
CA GLY A 436 -12.00 -20.91 20.11
C GLY A 436 -13.26 -20.14 20.50
N ASP A 437 -14.06 -20.72 21.40
CA ASP A 437 -15.24 -20.06 22.00
C ASP A 437 -14.88 -19.09 23.13
N LYS A 438 -13.60 -19.02 23.51
CA LYS A 438 -13.12 -18.09 24.53
C LYS A 438 -12.88 -16.70 23.92
N PRO A 439 -12.91 -15.65 24.75
CA PRO A 439 -12.61 -14.30 24.31
C PRO A 439 -11.21 -14.11 23.70
N TYR A 440 -11.05 -13.01 22.98
CA TYR A 440 -9.81 -12.66 22.31
C TYR A 440 -8.77 -12.16 23.31
N SER A 441 -7.52 -12.53 23.07
CA SER A 441 -6.32 -12.00 23.73
C SER A 441 -5.42 -11.36 22.67
N LEU A 442 -4.33 -10.70 23.11
CA LEU A 442 -3.35 -10.13 22.19
C LEU A 442 -2.00 -10.83 22.32
N VAL A 443 -1.21 -10.79 21.25
CA VAL A 443 0.18 -11.24 21.25
C VAL A 443 1.03 -10.15 20.58
N ALA A 444 2.09 -9.74 21.25
CA ALA A 444 3.06 -8.77 20.73
C ALA A 444 4.41 -9.44 20.45
N MET A 445 5.08 -9.09 19.35
CA MET A 445 6.39 -9.65 19.01
C MET A 445 7.22 -8.74 18.10
N ARG A 446 8.53 -8.96 18.10
CA ARG A 446 9.49 -8.38 17.16
C ARG A 446 9.64 -9.27 15.95
N LEU A 447 9.67 -8.67 14.76
CA LEU A 447 9.80 -9.37 13.48
C LEU A 447 11.21 -9.19 12.89
N THR A 448 12.26 -9.33 13.70
CA THR A 448 13.65 -9.05 13.28
C THR A 448 14.09 -9.92 12.11
N GLU A 449 13.90 -11.24 12.17
CA GLU A 449 14.29 -12.15 11.08
C GLU A 449 13.47 -11.94 9.80
N GLN A 450 12.22 -11.52 9.93
CA GLN A 450 11.36 -11.24 8.79
C GLN A 450 11.68 -9.89 8.17
N LEU A 451 12.08 -8.90 8.96
CA LEU A 451 12.56 -7.61 8.47
C LEU A 451 13.86 -7.78 7.65
N GLU A 452 14.77 -8.66 8.07
CA GLU A 452 15.96 -8.99 7.27
C GLU A 452 15.61 -9.66 5.93
N ARG A 453 14.60 -10.53 5.91
CA ARG A 453 14.06 -11.08 4.65
C ARG A 453 13.45 -10.00 3.78
N VAL A 454 12.69 -9.07 4.36
CA VAL A 454 12.16 -7.90 3.65
C VAL A 454 13.28 -7.08 3.02
N LYS A 455 14.34 -6.74 3.78
CA LYS A 455 15.52 -6.02 3.27
C LYS A 455 16.14 -6.74 2.06
N SER A 456 16.32 -8.07 2.17
CA SER A 456 16.85 -8.88 1.06
C SER A 456 15.97 -8.82 -0.20
N VAL A 457 14.65 -8.86 -0.06
CA VAL A 457 13.71 -8.80 -1.18
C VAL A 457 13.73 -7.41 -1.84
N VAL A 458 13.65 -6.35 -1.04
CA VAL A 458 13.65 -4.97 -1.53
C VAL A 458 14.97 -4.61 -2.21
N LYS A 459 16.10 -5.10 -1.67
CA LYS A 459 17.40 -4.99 -2.33
C LYS A 459 17.41 -5.66 -3.70
N THR A 460 16.86 -6.88 -3.80
CA THR A 460 16.77 -7.62 -5.07
C THR A 460 15.98 -6.82 -6.10
N TRP A 461 14.84 -6.23 -5.71
CA TRP A 461 14.04 -5.37 -6.59
C TRP A 461 14.84 -4.16 -7.08
N LYS A 462 15.54 -3.47 -6.18
CA LYS A 462 16.35 -2.29 -6.51
C LYS A 462 17.51 -2.61 -7.45
N ASP A 463 18.21 -3.72 -7.21
CA ASP A 463 19.33 -4.18 -8.04
C ASP A 463 18.83 -4.55 -9.45
N LEU A 464 17.68 -5.22 -9.55
CA LEU A 464 17.01 -5.51 -10.82
C LEU A 464 16.59 -4.23 -11.54
N ASP A 465 15.88 -3.33 -10.86
CA ASP A 465 15.41 -2.07 -11.45
C ASP A 465 16.58 -1.24 -11.99
N SER A 466 17.73 -1.27 -11.31
CA SER A 466 18.95 -0.56 -11.73
C SER A 466 19.68 -1.24 -12.89
N ALA A 467 19.63 -2.58 -12.97
CA ALA A 467 20.27 -3.35 -14.03
C ALA A 467 19.45 -3.37 -15.33
N LEU A 468 18.12 -3.26 -15.22
CA LEU A 468 17.21 -3.28 -16.34
C LEU A 468 17.26 -1.96 -17.13
N ARG A 469 17.61 -2.06 -18.41
CA ARG A 469 17.49 -0.95 -19.38
C ARG A 469 16.14 -0.94 -20.08
N VAL A 470 15.06 -1.05 -19.32
CA VAL A 470 13.66 -0.91 -19.75
C VAL A 470 12.95 0.00 -18.74
N PRO A 471 11.76 0.53 -19.04
CA PRO A 471 10.94 1.17 -18.00
C PRO A 471 10.72 0.18 -16.84
N THR A 472 10.89 0.63 -15.61
CA THR A 472 10.74 -0.19 -14.39
C THR A 472 9.61 0.29 -13.49
N GLU A 473 9.07 1.47 -13.79
CA GLU A 473 7.83 1.96 -13.21
C GLU A 473 6.68 1.05 -13.63
N GLY A 474 5.90 0.60 -12.65
CA GLY A 474 4.82 -0.36 -12.86
C GLY A 474 5.25 -1.79 -13.28
N LEU A 475 6.54 -2.09 -13.42
CA LEU A 475 7.03 -3.43 -13.77
C LEU A 475 6.85 -4.40 -12.60
N VAL A 476 5.95 -5.36 -12.73
CA VAL A 476 5.56 -6.27 -11.64
C VAL A 476 6.32 -7.59 -11.69
N GLY A 477 6.47 -8.18 -12.88
CA GLY A 477 7.03 -9.52 -13.05
C GLY A 477 7.99 -9.59 -14.23
N PHE A 478 9.01 -10.42 -14.11
CA PHE A 478 10.04 -10.61 -15.13
C PHE A 478 10.45 -12.08 -15.25
N LEU A 479 10.03 -12.74 -16.33
CA LEU A 479 10.53 -14.08 -16.69
C LEU A 479 11.66 -13.96 -17.70
N SER A 480 12.89 -14.23 -17.24
CA SER A 480 14.08 -14.23 -18.10
C SER A 480 14.37 -15.65 -18.62
N ARG A 481 15.52 -16.25 -18.28
CA ARG A 481 15.93 -17.59 -18.74
C ARG A 481 16.00 -18.64 -17.63
N THR A 482 15.76 -18.25 -16.38
CA THR A 482 16.02 -19.11 -15.22
C THR A 482 14.92 -20.16 -15.06
N LEU A 483 15.30 -21.44 -15.13
CA LEU A 483 14.41 -22.57 -14.85
C LEU A 483 14.89 -23.31 -13.59
N ASN A 484 13.96 -23.67 -12.71
CA ASN A 484 14.20 -24.54 -11.57
C ASN A 484 13.15 -25.66 -11.57
N GLY A 485 13.52 -26.84 -12.07
CA GLY A 485 12.58 -27.92 -12.31
C GLY A 485 11.50 -27.51 -13.31
N THR A 486 10.24 -27.55 -12.91
CA THR A 486 9.09 -27.10 -13.72
C THR A 486 8.76 -25.61 -13.52
N ALA A 487 9.52 -24.87 -12.72
CA ALA A 487 9.29 -23.45 -12.49
C ALA A 487 10.17 -22.61 -13.43
N TRP A 488 9.55 -21.74 -14.23
CA TRP A 488 10.22 -20.62 -14.87
C TRP A 488 10.15 -19.43 -13.93
N LYS A 489 11.31 -19.06 -13.39
CA LYS A 489 11.42 -18.18 -12.25
C LYS A 489 11.07 -16.74 -12.62
N ASP A 490 10.27 -16.10 -11.77
CA ASP A 490 10.13 -14.65 -11.77
C ASP A 490 11.29 -14.03 -11.01
N GLU A 491 12.10 -13.25 -11.73
CA GLU A 491 13.32 -12.66 -11.19
C GLU A 491 13.01 -11.64 -10.08
N TYR A 492 11.82 -11.01 -10.08
CA TYR A 492 11.35 -10.13 -9.01
C TYR A 492 10.85 -10.87 -7.76
N LEU A 493 11.02 -12.19 -7.68
CA LEU A 493 10.57 -13.03 -6.57
C LEU A 493 9.04 -12.99 -6.38
N GLY A 494 8.30 -12.68 -7.45
CA GLY A 494 6.86 -12.73 -7.50
C GLY A 494 6.37 -14.15 -7.77
N VAL A 495 5.47 -14.29 -8.74
CA VAL A 495 4.84 -15.56 -9.08
C VAL A 495 5.63 -16.23 -10.20
N ASN A 496 6.07 -17.48 -10.02
CA ASN A 496 6.74 -18.23 -11.09
C ASN A 496 5.73 -18.72 -12.15
N ALA A 497 6.15 -18.81 -13.41
CA ALA A 497 5.43 -19.58 -14.41
C ALA A 497 5.74 -21.08 -14.30
N THR A 498 4.83 -21.92 -14.76
CA THR A 498 4.99 -23.38 -14.81
C THR A 498 5.27 -23.80 -16.25
N VAL A 499 6.24 -24.68 -16.44
CA VAL A 499 6.62 -25.23 -17.75
C VAL A 499 6.43 -26.74 -17.79
N GLY A 500 5.98 -27.23 -18.95
CA GLY A 500 5.82 -28.66 -19.21
C GLY A 500 7.10 -29.36 -19.68
N SER A 501 6.95 -30.61 -20.13
CA SER A 501 8.02 -31.32 -20.85
C SER A 501 8.32 -30.65 -22.20
N GLY A 502 9.56 -30.78 -22.69
CA GLY A 502 9.96 -30.15 -23.96
C GLY A 502 10.35 -28.68 -23.86
N VAL A 503 10.51 -28.18 -22.62
CA VAL A 503 10.98 -26.82 -22.31
C VAL A 503 12.43 -26.86 -21.82
N THR A 504 13.29 -26.00 -22.37
CA THR A 504 14.71 -25.92 -21.98
C THR A 504 15.20 -24.48 -21.93
N SER A 505 16.02 -24.14 -20.93
CA SER A 505 16.71 -22.86 -20.86
C SER A 505 17.81 -22.78 -21.92
N THR A 506 17.97 -21.61 -22.52
CA THR A 506 18.99 -21.27 -23.53
C THR A 506 19.60 -19.92 -23.19
N GLU A 507 20.72 -19.56 -23.82
CA GLU A 507 21.31 -18.22 -23.69
C GLU A 507 20.36 -17.11 -24.15
N SER A 508 19.48 -17.42 -25.10
CA SER A 508 18.52 -16.50 -25.70
C SER A 508 17.17 -16.43 -24.98
N GLY A 509 16.92 -17.24 -23.95
CA GLY A 509 15.61 -17.35 -23.28
C GLY A 509 15.20 -18.80 -23.03
N VAL A 510 13.91 -19.07 -22.95
CA VAL A 510 13.34 -20.41 -22.76
C VAL A 510 12.81 -20.94 -24.09
N ALA A 511 13.40 -22.05 -24.56
CA ALA A 511 12.98 -22.73 -25.77
C ALA A 511 11.83 -23.70 -25.48
N LEU A 512 10.74 -23.57 -26.24
CA LEU A 512 9.51 -24.35 -26.19
C LEU A 512 9.40 -25.19 -27.46
N LYS A 513 9.68 -26.49 -27.38
CA LYS A 513 9.64 -27.40 -28.55
C LYS A 513 8.26 -28.00 -28.73
N GLY A 514 7.31 -27.18 -29.22
CA GLY A 514 5.90 -27.56 -29.30
C GLY A 514 5.30 -27.77 -27.90
N ALA A 515 5.80 -27.03 -26.92
CA ALA A 515 5.38 -27.06 -25.52
C ALA A 515 4.83 -25.70 -25.10
N GLY A 516 4.13 -25.66 -23.96
CA GLY A 516 3.57 -24.44 -23.38
C GLY A 516 4.22 -24.09 -22.04
N ALA A 517 4.10 -22.82 -21.66
CA ALA A 517 4.34 -22.32 -20.32
C ALA A 517 3.12 -21.53 -19.84
N GLU A 518 2.74 -21.68 -18.58
CA GLU A 518 1.59 -21.01 -17.96
C GLU A 518 2.04 -20.12 -16.82
N TRP A 519 1.71 -18.83 -16.86
CA TRP A 519 2.00 -17.88 -15.80
C TRP A 519 0.71 -17.47 -15.08
N PRO A 520 0.47 -17.99 -13.86
CA PRO A 520 -0.82 -17.86 -13.21
C PRO A 520 -1.16 -16.42 -12.83
N VAL A 521 -2.44 -16.09 -12.93
CA VAL A 521 -3.01 -14.78 -12.62
C VAL A 521 -4.12 -14.90 -11.58
N GLY A 522 -5.21 -15.63 -11.88
CA GLY A 522 -6.42 -15.69 -11.05
C GLY A 522 -6.61 -17.02 -10.32
N ASP A 523 -5.99 -18.10 -10.79
CA ASP A 523 -6.14 -19.45 -10.21
C ASP A 523 -5.08 -19.70 -9.12
N MET A 524 -4.98 -18.78 -8.15
CA MET A 524 -3.97 -18.82 -7.07
C MET A 524 -4.57 -18.99 -5.67
N GLY A 525 -5.88 -19.29 -5.59
CA GLY A 525 -6.59 -19.46 -4.32
C GLY A 525 -6.81 -18.14 -3.59
N GLN A 526 -6.30 -18.04 -2.36
CA GLN A 526 -6.56 -16.88 -1.49
C GLN A 526 -5.85 -15.61 -1.97
N THR A 527 -4.58 -15.72 -2.37
CA THR A 527 -3.73 -14.59 -2.73
C THR A 527 -3.53 -14.53 -4.23
N VAL A 528 -3.79 -13.38 -4.83
CA VAL A 528 -3.85 -13.17 -6.28
C VAL A 528 -3.03 -11.92 -6.66
N PRO A 529 -1.68 -11.96 -6.62
CA PRO A 529 -0.83 -10.79 -6.85
C PRO A 529 -1.06 -10.07 -8.19
N TYR A 530 -1.47 -10.80 -9.23
CA TYR A 530 -1.64 -10.25 -10.59
C TYR A 530 -3.09 -9.89 -10.93
N TYR A 531 -3.95 -9.69 -9.90
CA TYR A 531 -5.35 -9.34 -10.12
C TYR A 531 -5.53 -8.08 -11.00
N PHE A 532 -4.60 -7.12 -10.92
CA PHE A 532 -4.62 -5.88 -11.71
C PHE A 532 -4.76 -6.10 -13.22
N THR A 533 -4.34 -7.25 -13.74
CA THR A 533 -4.46 -7.60 -15.17
C THR A 533 -5.91 -7.68 -15.67
N ASN A 534 -6.88 -7.78 -14.75
CA ASN A 534 -8.30 -7.68 -15.07
C ASN A 534 -8.77 -6.21 -15.25
N ASN A 535 -7.92 -5.24 -14.93
CA ASN A 535 -8.19 -3.81 -15.05
C ASN A 535 -7.36 -3.22 -16.19
N LYS A 536 -6.04 -3.13 -16.02
CA LYS A 536 -5.09 -2.60 -17.01
C LYS A 536 -3.75 -3.29 -16.87
N PHE A 537 -3.03 -3.49 -17.98
CA PHE A 537 -1.69 -4.09 -17.98
C PHE A 537 -0.96 -3.90 -19.31
N THR A 538 0.36 -4.11 -19.28
CA THR A 538 1.19 -4.35 -20.45
C THR A 538 1.92 -5.68 -20.29
N LEU A 539 1.75 -6.59 -21.25
CA LEU A 539 2.50 -7.84 -21.33
C LEU A 539 3.41 -7.79 -22.56
N SER A 540 4.73 -7.86 -22.35
CA SER A 540 5.72 -7.82 -23.42
C SER A 540 6.62 -9.03 -23.36
N ALA A 541 6.99 -9.57 -24.52
CA ALA A 541 7.96 -10.67 -24.60
C ALA A 541 8.82 -10.53 -25.86
N THR A 542 10.03 -11.06 -25.82
CA THR A 542 10.87 -11.28 -26.99
C THR A 542 10.65 -12.71 -27.46
N VAL A 543 10.18 -12.90 -28.69
CA VAL A 543 9.89 -14.21 -29.28
C VAL A 543 10.77 -14.46 -30.49
N THR A 544 11.22 -15.70 -30.66
CA THR A 544 11.94 -16.17 -31.84
C THR A 544 11.25 -17.40 -32.40
N ILE A 545 10.78 -17.32 -33.64
CA ILE A 545 10.12 -18.43 -34.33
C ILE A 545 11.17 -19.20 -35.12
N HIS A 546 11.35 -20.50 -34.86
CA HIS A 546 12.45 -21.26 -35.47
C HIS A 546 12.08 -21.91 -36.81
N GLU A 547 10.80 -22.25 -36.98
CA GLU A 547 10.32 -22.99 -38.15
C GLU A 547 9.02 -22.40 -38.68
N VAL A 548 8.84 -22.47 -40.00
CA VAL A 548 7.58 -22.08 -40.64
C VAL A 548 6.55 -23.18 -40.44
N PRO A 549 5.32 -22.86 -40.00
CA PRO A 549 4.24 -23.85 -39.92
C PRO A 549 3.95 -24.50 -41.27
N LYS A 550 3.42 -25.72 -41.26
CA LYS A 550 3.04 -26.41 -42.49
C LYS A 550 1.95 -25.63 -43.23
N ALA A 551 2.06 -25.53 -44.56
CA ALA A 551 1.08 -24.81 -45.37
C ALA A 551 -0.36 -25.31 -45.10
N GLY A 552 -1.27 -24.38 -44.84
CA GLY A 552 -2.67 -24.68 -44.55
C GLY A 552 -2.95 -25.17 -43.12
N SER A 553 -1.96 -25.12 -42.21
CA SER A 553 -2.22 -25.33 -40.79
C SER A 553 -2.98 -24.14 -40.19
N ILE A 554 -3.66 -24.39 -39.07
CA ILE A 554 -4.21 -23.32 -38.23
C ILE A 554 -3.08 -22.40 -37.72
N PRO A 555 -3.38 -21.13 -37.39
CA PRO A 555 -2.41 -20.22 -36.79
C PRO A 555 -1.82 -20.78 -35.49
N VAL A 556 -0.49 -20.77 -35.36
CA VAL A 556 0.22 -21.32 -34.21
C VAL A 556 0.26 -20.28 -33.08
N PRO A 557 -0.18 -20.59 -31.85
CA PRO A 557 -0.15 -19.65 -30.74
C PRO A 557 1.28 -19.26 -30.30
N LEU A 558 1.44 -18.03 -29.82
CA LEU A 558 2.70 -17.52 -29.25
C LEU A 558 2.54 -17.03 -27.82
N ILE A 559 1.56 -16.17 -27.61
CA ILE A 559 1.30 -15.53 -26.32
C ILE A 559 -0.19 -15.24 -26.21
N GLY A 560 -0.78 -15.47 -25.05
CA GLY A 560 -2.19 -15.19 -24.82
C GLY A 560 -2.59 -15.24 -23.36
N ALA A 561 -3.88 -15.06 -23.12
CA ALA A 561 -4.50 -15.21 -21.81
C ALA A 561 -5.76 -16.06 -21.90
N ARG A 562 -6.01 -16.85 -20.86
CA ARG A 562 -7.26 -17.62 -20.69
C ARG A 562 -8.08 -17.08 -19.54
N LEU A 563 -9.40 -17.28 -19.63
CA LEU A 563 -10.34 -17.00 -18.56
C LEU A 563 -10.46 -18.21 -17.62
N ASN A 564 -10.94 -17.96 -16.41
CA ASN A 564 -11.26 -18.99 -15.42
C ASN A 564 -12.71 -19.51 -15.54
N ASP A 565 -13.15 -19.76 -16.77
CA ASP A 565 -14.42 -20.41 -17.07
C ASP A 565 -14.23 -21.91 -17.34
N THR A 566 -15.33 -22.66 -17.39
CA THR A 566 -15.29 -24.13 -17.60
C THR A 566 -14.62 -24.53 -18.91
N ASP A 567 -14.70 -23.65 -19.91
CA ASP A 567 -14.18 -23.90 -21.26
C ASP A 567 -12.74 -23.39 -21.42
N SER A 568 -12.17 -22.77 -20.38
CA SER A 568 -10.88 -22.10 -20.41
C SER A 568 -10.73 -21.19 -21.63
N THR A 569 -11.75 -20.36 -21.86
CA THR A 569 -11.89 -19.50 -23.04
C THR A 569 -10.65 -18.64 -23.22
N VAL A 570 -10.14 -18.58 -24.45
CA VAL A 570 -9.10 -17.64 -24.85
C VAL A 570 -9.66 -16.22 -24.80
N LEU A 571 -9.13 -15.38 -23.92
CA LEU A 571 -9.42 -13.96 -23.86
C LEU A 571 -8.75 -13.26 -25.04
N PHE A 572 -7.43 -13.38 -25.12
CA PHE A 572 -6.65 -12.93 -26.27
C PHE A 572 -5.57 -13.94 -26.63
N GLN A 573 -5.16 -13.95 -27.90
CA GLN A 573 -4.07 -14.76 -28.40
C GLN A 573 -3.42 -14.09 -29.60
N LEU A 574 -2.10 -13.88 -29.53
CA LEU A 574 -1.28 -13.58 -30.68
C LEU A 574 -0.72 -14.90 -31.24
N SER A 575 -0.94 -15.13 -32.52
CA SER A 575 -0.51 -16.30 -33.27
C SER A 575 0.11 -15.93 -34.62
N TYR A 576 0.69 -16.92 -35.29
CA TYR A 576 1.38 -16.74 -36.57
C TYR A 576 1.04 -17.86 -37.57
N THR A 577 1.06 -17.53 -38.87
CA THR A 577 0.60 -18.44 -39.94
C THR A 577 1.74 -18.91 -40.86
N SER A 578 1.49 -19.94 -41.67
CA SER A 578 2.45 -20.43 -42.69
C SER A 578 2.84 -19.39 -43.74
N GLU A 579 1.99 -18.37 -43.96
CA GLU A 579 2.21 -17.27 -44.90
C GLU A 579 3.05 -16.12 -44.30
N ARG A 580 3.56 -16.32 -43.07
CA ARG A 580 4.32 -15.33 -42.31
C ARG A 580 3.51 -14.11 -41.86
N ASN A 581 2.21 -14.30 -41.64
CA ASN A 581 1.32 -13.26 -41.13
C ASN A 581 1.16 -13.38 -39.60
N TRP A 582 0.77 -12.28 -38.97
CA TRP A 582 0.28 -12.25 -37.60
C TRP A 582 -1.23 -12.45 -37.59
N ASN A 583 -1.73 -13.14 -36.58
CA ASN A 583 -3.15 -13.28 -36.31
C ASN A 583 -3.40 -12.96 -34.84
N PHE A 584 -4.32 -12.05 -34.57
CA PHE A 584 -4.73 -11.71 -33.21
C PHE A 584 -6.16 -12.17 -32.97
N THR A 585 -6.38 -12.91 -31.90
CA THR A 585 -7.72 -13.29 -31.45
C THR A 585 -8.04 -12.50 -30.19
N LEU A 586 -9.23 -11.90 -30.13
CA LEU A 586 -9.77 -11.23 -28.94
C LEU A 586 -11.25 -11.63 -28.79
N HIS A 587 -11.64 -12.19 -27.65
CA HIS A 587 -13.01 -12.66 -27.38
C HIS A 587 -13.60 -13.57 -28.46
N LYS A 588 -12.81 -14.56 -28.93
CA LYS A 588 -13.17 -15.48 -30.04
C LYS A 588 -13.36 -14.80 -31.40
N LYS A 589 -13.09 -13.50 -31.54
CA LYS A 589 -13.03 -12.78 -32.81
C LYS A 589 -11.60 -12.81 -33.33
N GLU A 590 -11.41 -13.18 -34.59
CA GLU A 590 -10.10 -13.28 -35.23
C GLU A 590 -9.81 -12.08 -36.13
N PHE A 591 -8.63 -11.52 -35.98
CA PHE A 591 -8.11 -10.37 -36.70
C PHE A 591 -6.81 -10.78 -37.41
N LEU A 592 -6.96 -11.16 -38.67
CA LEU A 592 -5.81 -11.49 -39.50
C LEU A 592 -5.11 -10.19 -39.94
N VAL A 593 -3.89 -9.98 -39.44
CA VAL A 593 -3.07 -8.83 -39.81
C VAL A 593 -2.33 -9.17 -41.09
N LYS A 594 -2.84 -8.68 -42.21
CA LYS A 594 -2.12 -8.77 -43.49
C LYS A 594 -0.93 -7.81 -43.47
N PRO A 595 0.22 -8.20 -44.04
CA PRO A 595 1.37 -7.33 -44.11
C PRO A 595 1.02 -6.11 -44.97
N SER A 596 1.19 -4.92 -44.40
CA SER A 596 1.21 -3.65 -45.12
C SER A 596 2.65 -3.13 -45.14
N GLY A 597 2.96 -2.11 -45.93
CA GLY A 597 4.33 -1.54 -45.95
C GLY A 597 4.86 -1.16 -44.56
N ASP A 598 3.95 -0.86 -43.62
CA ASP A 598 4.25 -0.47 -42.25
C ASP A 598 4.21 -1.63 -41.24
N VAL A 599 3.73 -2.82 -41.60
CA VAL A 599 3.73 -4.04 -40.76
C VAL A 599 4.40 -5.17 -41.52
N GLY A 600 5.68 -5.39 -41.25
CA GLY A 600 6.47 -6.43 -41.92
C GLY A 600 6.06 -7.85 -41.51
N ASN A 601 6.38 -8.82 -42.37
CA ASN A 601 6.26 -10.25 -42.06
C ASN A 601 7.22 -10.62 -40.93
N TRP A 602 6.90 -11.67 -40.18
CA TRP A 602 7.87 -12.26 -39.26
C TRP A 602 8.87 -13.15 -40.02
N GLU A 603 10.10 -13.18 -39.51
CA GLU A 603 11.20 -13.97 -40.05
C GLU A 603 11.61 -15.09 -39.09
N THR A 604 12.06 -16.21 -39.64
CA THR A 604 12.55 -17.32 -38.83
C THR A 604 13.89 -16.94 -38.19
N ASN A 605 14.13 -17.40 -36.96
CA ASN A 605 15.36 -17.15 -36.19
C ASN A 605 15.68 -15.66 -35.99
N THR A 606 14.65 -14.81 -36.05
CA THR A 606 14.74 -13.38 -35.75
C THR A 606 14.01 -13.11 -34.45
N ALA A 607 14.68 -12.41 -33.53
CA ALA A 607 14.07 -11.97 -32.28
C ALA A 607 13.10 -10.82 -32.55
N ILE A 608 11.86 -10.99 -32.14
CA ILE A 608 10.77 -10.03 -32.34
C ILE A 608 10.19 -9.70 -30.98
N ARG A 609 10.14 -8.41 -30.64
CA ARG A 609 9.41 -7.97 -29.45
C ARG A 609 7.92 -7.88 -29.76
N VAL A 610 7.10 -8.60 -29.00
CA VAL A 610 5.64 -8.53 -29.06
C VAL A 610 5.13 -7.94 -27.76
N THR A 611 4.16 -7.03 -27.86
CA THR A 611 3.57 -6.35 -26.70
C THR A 611 2.07 -6.30 -26.85
N VAL A 612 1.35 -6.74 -25.82
CA VAL A 612 -0.11 -6.67 -25.70
C VAL A 612 -0.43 -5.75 -24.52
N GLN A 613 -1.32 -4.79 -24.73
CA GLN A 613 -1.74 -3.84 -23.71
C GLN A 613 -3.25 -3.81 -23.62
N LYS A 614 -3.74 -3.60 -22.40
CA LYS A 614 -5.12 -3.25 -22.10
C LYS A 614 -5.13 -2.05 -21.16
N ASP A 615 -5.90 -1.02 -21.47
CA ASP A 615 -6.07 0.14 -20.59
C ASP A 615 -7.38 0.11 -19.79
N ASN A 616 -7.64 1.21 -19.06
CA ASN A 616 -8.81 1.38 -18.21
C ASN A 616 -10.11 1.63 -18.97
N ASP A 617 -10.04 2.01 -20.24
CA ASP A 617 -11.19 2.22 -21.11
C ASP A 617 -11.55 0.92 -21.87
N ASP A 618 -10.93 -0.18 -21.47
CA ASP A 618 -11.02 -1.51 -22.07
C ASP A 618 -10.55 -1.55 -23.54
N GLU A 619 -9.68 -0.62 -23.94
CA GLU A 619 -9.03 -0.60 -25.25
C GLU A 619 -7.81 -1.54 -25.27
N TRP A 620 -7.64 -2.24 -26.38
CA TRP A 620 -6.56 -3.21 -26.59
C TRP A 620 -5.61 -2.74 -27.68
N PHE A 621 -4.30 -2.88 -27.41
CA PHE A 621 -3.25 -2.52 -28.36
C PHE A 621 -2.24 -3.66 -28.48
N VAL A 622 -1.88 -4.01 -29.71
CA VAL A 622 -0.89 -5.05 -29.97
C VAL A 622 0.20 -4.50 -30.87
N TYR A 623 1.45 -4.76 -30.49
CA TYR A 623 2.64 -4.33 -31.20
C TYR A 623 3.53 -5.52 -31.55
N ALA A 624 4.14 -5.47 -32.72
CA ALA A 624 5.22 -6.36 -33.14
C ALA A 624 6.40 -5.51 -33.65
N ASN A 625 7.57 -5.65 -33.03
CA ASN A 625 8.77 -4.88 -33.31
C ASN A 625 8.52 -3.35 -33.30
N GLY A 626 7.75 -2.88 -32.31
CA GLY A 626 7.35 -1.47 -32.16
C GLY A 626 6.34 -0.95 -33.17
N ARG A 627 5.85 -1.78 -34.09
CA ARG A 627 4.77 -1.43 -35.03
C ARG A 627 3.46 -1.92 -34.45
N LYS A 628 2.45 -1.04 -34.40
CA LYS A 628 1.10 -1.38 -33.98
C LYS A 628 0.46 -2.27 -35.05
N ILE A 629 0.04 -3.47 -34.65
CA ILE A 629 -0.60 -4.46 -35.54
C ILE A 629 -2.08 -4.63 -35.25
N TYR A 630 -2.54 -4.23 -34.07
CA TYR A 630 -3.94 -4.17 -33.70
C TYR A 630 -4.19 -3.01 -32.72
N GLU A 631 -5.37 -2.42 -32.85
CA GLU A 631 -5.93 -1.39 -31.98
C GLU A 631 -7.45 -1.59 -32.02
N THR A 632 -8.09 -1.58 -30.86
CA THR A 632 -9.55 -1.61 -30.78
C THR A 632 -10.14 -0.42 -31.54
N ASP A 633 -11.10 -0.68 -32.43
CA ASP A 633 -11.79 0.39 -33.15
C ASP A 633 -13.07 0.84 -32.42
N GLU A 634 -13.51 2.09 -32.65
CA GLU A 634 -14.71 2.66 -32.02
C GLU A 634 -16.00 1.86 -32.32
N LYS A 635 -16.05 1.09 -33.41
CA LYS A 635 -17.23 0.32 -33.82
C LYS A 635 -17.29 -1.03 -33.11
N GLU A 636 -16.15 -1.65 -32.84
CA GLU A 636 -15.99 -2.84 -31.99
C GLU A 636 -16.41 -2.50 -30.57
N MET A 637 -15.97 -1.35 -30.04
CA MET A 637 -16.41 -0.80 -28.76
C MET A 637 -17.93 -0.59 -28.72
N ALA A 638 -18.53 -0.04 -29.78
CA ALA A 638 -19.98 0.22 -29.83
C ALA A 638 -20.85 -1.05 -29.95
N GLN A 639 -20.30 -2.19 -30.36
CA GLN A 639 -21.01 -3.48 -30.39
C GLN A 639 -20.92 -4.22 -29.06
N ASP A 640 -19.86 -4.00 -28.29
CA ASP A 640 -19.61 -4.63 -26.97
C ASP A 640 -19.84 -3.68 -25.77
N SER A 641 -20.29 -2.44 -25.99
CA SER A 641 -20.39 -1.38 -24.95
C SER A 641 -21.31 -1.69 -23.76
N ASN A 642 -22.03 -2.82 -23.78
CA ASN A 642 -22.91 -3.29 -22.71
C ASN A 642 -22.49 -4.66 -22.13
N ALA A 643 -21.39 -5.26 -22.59
CA ALA A 643 -20.90 -6.54 -22.12
C ALA A 643 -19.59 -6.33 -21.34
N ASP A 644 -19.59 -6.66 -20.05
CA ASP A 644 -18.36 -6.87 -19.28
C ASP A 644 -17.46 -7.81 -20.10
N GLN A 645 -16.30 -7.31 -20.58
CA GLN A 645 -15.36 -8.07 -21.42
C GLN A 645 -14.90 -9.36 -20.74
N PHE A 646 -15.00 -9.44 -19.42
CA PHE A 646 -14.66 -10.61 -18.63
C PHE A 646 -15.90 -11.40 -18.18
N GLY A 647 -17.10 -10.82 -18.31
CA GLY A 647 -18.33 -11.35 -17.75
C GLY A 647 -18.16 -11.67 -16.26
N THR A 648 -18.62 -12.83 -15.83
CA THR A 648 -18.43 -13.30 -14.44
C THR A 648 -17.04 -13.91 -14.17
N HIS A 649 -16.20 -14.07 -15.19
CA HIS A 649 -14.92 -14.78 -15.10
C HIS A 649 -13.77 -13.78 -15.05
N ARG A 650 -12.58 -14.21 -14.63
CA ARG A 650 -11.38 -13.37 -14.59
C ARG A 650 -10.23 -14.12 -15.26
N ILE A 651 -9.14 -13.43 -15.59
CA ILE A 651 -7.97 -14.06 -16.21
C ILE A 651 -7.45 -15.16 -15.27
N SER A 652 -7.34 -16.39 -15.78
CA SER A 652 -6.79 -17.53 -15.03
C SER A 652 -5.27 -17.51 -15.09
N HIS A 653 -4.70 -17.42 -16.29
CA HIS A 653 -3.26 -17.38 -16.54
C HIS A 653 -2.94 -16.75 -17.91
N PHE A 654 -1.69 -16.29 -18.05
CA PHE A 654 -1.07 -16.08 -19.35
C PHE A 654 -0.43 -17.38 -19.83
N PHE A 655 -0.39 -17.60 -21.14
CA PHE A 655 0.33 -18.72 -21.73
C PHE A 655 1.35 -18.25 -22.76
N PHE A 656 2.42 -19.03 -22.92
CA PHE A 656 3.48 -18.83 -23.91
C PHE A 656 3.73 -20.13 -24.68
N GLY A 657 3.84 -20.05 -26.01
CA GLY A 657 3.90 -21.22 -26.88
C GLY A 657 2.55 -21.91 -26.99
N ALA A 658 2.53 -23.25 -26.87
CA ALA A 658 1.29 -24.04 -26.96
C ALA A 658 0.27 -23.56 -25.92
N GLY A 659 -0.94 -23.22 -26.38
CA GLY A 659 -2.00 -22.68 -25.53
C GLY A 659 -2.90 -23.75 -24.92
N ASN A 660 -2.92 -24.96 -25.48
CA ASN A 660 -3.60 -26.13 -24.97
C ASN A 660 -2.90 -27.42 -25.45
N LYS A 661 -3.45 -28.59 -25.09
CA LYS A 661 -2.93 -29.90 -25.54
C LYS A 661 -3.03 -30.13 -27.05
N GLU A 662 -3.96 -29.49 -27.74
CA GLU A 662 -4.11 -29.61 -29.19
C GLU A 662 -3.03 -28.82 -29.96
N ASP A 663 -2.46 -27.81 -29.31
CA ASP A 663 -1.35 -26.99 -29.81
C ASP A 663 0.02 -27.64 -29.56
N GLU A 664 0.09 -28.74 -28.79
CA GLU A 664 1.34 -29.45 -28.52
C GLU A 664 1.93 -30.07 -29.80
N GLY A 665 3.25 -30.03 -29.94
CA GLY A 665 3.95 -30.45 -31.15
C GLY A 665 3.93 -29.43 -32.30
N SER A 666 3.49 -28.20 -32.02
CA SER A 666 3.60 -27.04 -32.92
C SER A 666 5.06 -26.60 -33.15
N SER A 667 5.25 -25.68 -34.10
CA SER A 667 6.56 -25.17 -34.49
C SER A 667 7.34 -24.62 -33.29
N PRO A 668 8.63 -24.98 -33.13
CA PRO A 668 9.42 -24.58 -31.97
C PRO A 668 9.62 -23.07 -31.91
N VAL A 669 9.50 -22.52 -30.70
CA VAL A 669 9.69 -21.08 -30.42
C VAL A 669 10.61 -20.90 -29.21
N THR A 670 11.34 -19.79 -29.17
CA THR A 670 12.04 -19.34 -27.96
C THR A 670 11.38 -18.07 -27.45
N VAL A 671 11.08 -18.03 -26.16
CA VAL A 671 10.47 -16.89 -25.48
C VAL A 671 11.45 -16.38 -24.42
N ALA A 672 11.65 -15.07 -24.38
CA ALA A 672 12.59 -14.42 -23.48
C ALA A 672 12.06 -13.07 -23.05
N ASP A 673 12.58 -12.57 -21.93
CA ASP A 673 12.29 -11.25 -21.39
C ASP A 673 10.80 -10.94 -21.33
N VAL A 674 10.04 -11.86 -20.72
CA VAL A 674 8.62 -11.62 -20.48
C VAL A 674 8.52 -10.60 -19.35
N LEU A 675 7.92 -9.45 -19.65
CA LEU A 675 7.75 -8.31 -18.75
C LEU A 675 6.25 -8.06 -18.58
N LEU A 676 5.81 -8.02 -17.33
CA LEU A 676 4.42 -7.74 -16.96
C LEU A 676 4.36 -6.42 -16.19
N TYR A 677 3.66 -5.43 -16.73
CA TYR A 677 3.41 -4.14 -16.08
C TYR A 677 1.97 -4.05 -15.60
N ASN A 678 1.76 -3.34 -14.49
CA ASN A 678 0.43 -3.01 -13.96
C ASN A 678 -0.19 -1.75 -14.59
N ASP A 679 0.36 -1.29 -15.70
CA ASP A 679 -0.13 -0.14 -16.46
C ASP A 679 -0.02 -0.36 -17.97
N ALA A 680 -0.80 0.42 -18.72
CA ALA A 680 -0.60 0.62 -20.14
C ALA A 680 0.55 1.62 -20.34
N LEU A 681 1.55 1.25 -21.13
CA LEU A 681 2.72 2.09 -21.41
C LEU A 681 2.49 2.96 -22.63
N PHE A 682 2.89 4.23 -22.53
CA PHE A 682 2.75 5.20 -23.61
C PHE A 682 4.06 5.96 -23.87
N GLY A 683 4.06 6.77 -24.93
CA GLY A 683 5.15 7.72 -25.21
C GLY A 683 6.53 7.05 -25.32
N ASP A 684 7.50 7.60 -24.59
CA ASP A 684 8.88 7.15 -24.64
C ASP A 684 9.07 5.79 -23.97
N ASP A 685 8.31 5.46 -22.93
CA ASP A 685 8.41 4.16 -22.27
C ASP A 685 8.05 3.02 -23.20
N LEU A 686 6.92 3.14 -23.90
CA LEU A 686 6.52 2.16 -24.91
C LEU A 686 7.51 2.08 -26.07
N ARG A 687 8.03 3.22 -26.54
CA ARG A 687 9.04 3.26 -27.61
C ARG A 687 10.33 2.59 -27.18
N ASN A 688 10.82 2.88 -25.98
CA ASN A 688 12.05 2.31 -25.41
C ASN A 688 11.92 0.80 -25.18
N LEU A 689 10.77 0.36 -24.66
CA LEU A 689 10.46 -1.05 -24.51
C LEU A 689 10.50 -1.75 -25.87
N ASN A 690 9.83 -1.20 -26.88
CA ASN A 690 9.70 -1.80 -28.20
C ASN A 690 10.95 -1.73 -29.08
N ALA A 691 11.79 -0.70 -28.94
CA ALA A 691 13.01 -0.54 -29.72
C ALA A 691 14.07 -1.61 -29.42
N ARG A 692 13.93 -2.31 -28.29
CA ARG A 692 14.89 -3.29 -27.82
C ARG A 692 14.53 -4.68 -28.33
N THR A 693 15.34 -5.18 -29.26
CA THR A 693 15.21 -6.53 -29.85
C THR A 693 16.26 -7.52 -29.33
N VAL A 694 17.26 -7.04 -28.58
CA VAL A 694 18.31 -7.86 -27.98
C VAL A 694 17.87 -8.37 -26.61
N PRO A 695 18.06 -9.68 -26.33
CA PRO A 695 17.73 -10.26 -25.03
C PRO A 695 18.34 -9.48 -23.86
N ILE A 696 17.59 -9.32 -22.78
CA ILE A 696 18.05 -8.68 -21.54
C ILE A 696 19.04 -9.65 -20.87
N ARG A 697 20.34 -9.40 -21.05
CA ARG A 697 21.37 -10.12 -20.30
C ARG A 697 21.31 -9.68 -18.84
N HIS A 698 20.82 -10.57 -17.97
CA HIS A 698 20.83 -10.39 -16.53
C HIS A 698 21.68 -11.51 -15.89
N PRO A 699 22.57 -11.18 -14.92
CA PRO A 699 23.22 -12.21 -14.10
C PRO A 699 22.15 -12.88 -13.24
N ALA A 700 21.98 -14.20 -13.29
CA ALA A 700 20.89 -14.87 -12.55
C ALA A 700 20.90 -14.42 -11.07
N ALA A 701 19.75 -14.35 -10.39
CA ALA A 701 19.72 -13.98 -8.96
C ALA A 701 20.68 -14.84 -8.10
N GLU A 702 20.94 -16.09 -8.51
CA GLU A 702 21.96 -16.95 -7.91
C GLU A 702 23.40 -16.44 -8.10
N GLU A 703 23.73 -15.83 -9.24
CA GLU A 703 25.03 -15.20 -9.48
C GLU A 703 25.22 -13.92 -8.64
N LEU A 704 24.14 -13.19 -8.33
CA LEU A 704 24.16 -12.05 -7.40
C LEU A 704 24.42 -12.50 -5.95
N HIS A 705 23.78 -13.58 -5.49
CA HIS A 705 24.07 -14.16 -4.17
C HIS A 705 25.49 -14.77 -4.09
N THR A 706 25.97 -15.35 -5.18
CA THR A 706 27.33 -15.93 -5.24
C THR A 706 28.39 -14.84 -5.30
N ALA A 707 28.15 -13.73 -6.02
CA ALA A 707 29.02 -12.56 -6.03
C ALA A 707 29.15 -11.94 -4.63
N VAL A 708 28.05 -11.84 -3.88
CA VAL A 708 28.07 -11.36 -2.47
C VAL A 708 28.87 -12.29 -1.55
N LYS A 709 28.79 -13.61 -1.76
CA LYS A 709 29.58 -14.61 -1.02
C LYS A 709 31.07 -14.60 -1.39
N VAL A 710 31.39 -14.28 -2.65
CA VAL A 710 32.77 -14.16 -3.15
C VAL A 710 33.39 -12.82 -2.74
N THR A 711 32.62 -11.74 -2.58
CA THR A 711 33.11 -10.46 -2.04
C THR A 711 33.24 -10.42 -0.52
N THR A 712 32.64 -11.35 0.22
CA THR A 712 32.81 -11.51 1.69
C THR A 712 33.84 -12.55 2.09
N THR A 713 34.60 -13.10 1.14
CA THR A 713 35.72 -14.01 1.43
C THR A 713 37.01 -13.49 0.84
N GLY A 714 37.51 -12.41 1.44
CA GLY A 714 38.76 -11.81 0.99
C GLY A 714 39.45 -10.85 1.95
N GLU A 715 39.14 -10.81 3.26
CA GLU A 715 40.05 -10.18 4.24
C GLU A 715 39.81 -10.49 5.74
N GLU A 716 38.98 -11.47 6.11
CA GLU A 716 38.86 -11.95 7.51
C GLU A 716 39.05 -13.46 7.63
N ARG A 717 40.16 -13.97 7.11
CA ARG A 717 40.57 -15.37 7.34
C ARG A 717 42.03 -15.49 7.72
N GLN A 718 42.44 -14.72 8.74
CA GLN A 718 43.67 -14.96 9.50
C GLN A 718 43.49 -14.74 11.01
N THR A 719 42.35 -15.15 11.58
CA THR A 719 42.23 -15.25 13.05
C THR A 719 41.12 -16.20 13.49
N ALA A 720 41.00 -17.36 12.83
CA ALA A 720 40.14 -18.46 13.32
C ALA A 720 40.58 -19.79 12.71
N THR A 721 41.84 -20.16 12.90
CA THR A 721 42.30 -21.54 12.66
C THR A 721 43.35 -21.91 13.69
N GLN A 722 42.93 -21.89 14.94
CA GLN A 722 43.49 -22.73 16.00
C GLN A 722 42.39 -22.87 17.05
N LEU A 723 42.11 -24.12 17.43
CA LEU A 723 41.09 -24.56 18.39
C LEU A 723 39.69 -24.75 17.81
N THR A 724 39.47 -25.88 17.13
CA THR A 724 38.51 -26.92 17.56
C THR A 724 38.44 -28.04 16.53
N THR A 725 39.42 -28.95 16.59
CA THR A 725 39.28 -30.31 16.09
C THR A 725 39.88 -31.25 17.11
N SER A 726 39.06 -31.65 18.07
CA SER A 726 39.07 -32.99 18.66
C SER A 726 38.09 -32.98 19.82
N LEU A 727 37.05 -33.79 19.75
CA LEU A 727 36.60 -34.72 20.81
C LEU A 727 35.18 -35.19 20.49
N ALA A 728 35.12 -36.33 19.81
CA ALA A 728 34.07 -37.31 20.01
C ALA A 728 34.77 -38.58 20.51
N ASP A 729 34.58 -38.89 21.79
CA ASP A 729 34.24 -40.22 22.33
C ASP A 729 34.70 -40.42 23.80
N ALA A 730 33.81 -41.12 24.52
CA ALA A 730 33.98 -41.92 25.75
C ALA A 730 33.94 -41.25 27.15
N GLU A 731 32.78 -41.46 27.80
CA GLU A 731 32.49 -42.02 29.15
C GLU A 731 33.39 -41.85 30.40
N GLU A 732 32.65 -41.86 31.53
CA GLU A 732 32.98 -42.09 32.96
C GLU A 732 33.40 -40.92 33.88
N ALA A 733 32.70 -40.86 35.04
CA ALA A 733 32.89 -39.97 36.20
C ALA A 733 33.79 -40.67 37.27
N PRO A 734 33.95 -40.22 38.54
CA PRO A 734 33.65 -38.93 39.20
C PRO A 734 34.78 -38.42 40.17
N ILE A 735 34.45 -37.36 40.94
CA ILE A 735 34.96 -36.95 42.29
C ILE A 735 36.25 -36.09 42.38
N ALA A 736 36.09 -34.83 42.83
CA ALA A 736 36.62 -34.28 44.11
C ALA A 736 36.70 -32.72 44.12
N GLN A 737 35.96 -32.08 45.04
CA GLN A 737 36.31 -30.78 45.68
C GLN A 737 37.47 -30.99 46.70
N PRO A 738 38.07 -29.99 47.40
CA PRO A 738 37.69 -28.57 47.59
C PRO A 738 38.88 -27.54 47.57
N THR A 739 38.59 -26.24 47.73
CA THR A 739 38.92 -25.40 48.94
C THR A 739 39.20 -23.91 48.63
N ASP A 740 38.48 -23.08 49.39
CA ASP A 740 38.59 -21.65 49.77
C ASP A 740 39.83 -20.80 49.43
N SER A 741 39.62 -19.51 49.13
CA SER A 741 39.71 -18.42 50.14
C SER A 741 39.49 -17.01 49.59
N GLN A 742 38.94 -16.18 50.48
CA GLN A 742 38.42 -14.82 50.38
C GLN A 742 39.48 -13.72 50.15
N SER A 743 39.06 -12.56 49.64
CA SER A 743 39.07 -11.29 50.41
C SER A 743 38.50 -10.08 49.64
N VAL A 744 37.89 -9.18 50.41
CA VAL A 744 37.20 -7.93 50.05
C VAL A 744 38.03 -6.73 50.53
N ARG A 745 38.01 -5.59 49.80
CA ARG A 745 38.08 -4.16 50.23
C ARG A 745 38.12 -3.29 48.95
N VAL A 746 37.24 -2.33 48.62
CA VAL A 746 36.67 -1.12 49.27
C VAL A 746 37.52 0.17 49.09
N LEU A 747 36.91 1.12 48.36
CA LEU A 747 36.95 2.61 48.36
C LEU A 747 38.09 3.44 47.72
N ALA A 748 37.59 4.42 46.91
CA ALA A 748 37.97 5.85 46.72
C ALA A 748 39.44 6.20 46.41
N GLY A 749 39.81 7.20 45.59
CA GLY A 749 39.16 8.38 45.00
C GLY A 749 40.27 9.43 44.73
N SER A 750 39.95 10.49 43.96
CA SER A 750 40.71 11.75 43.77
C SER A 750 41.95 11.70 42.85
N GLU A 751 42.33 12.71 42.07
CA GLU A 751 41.83 14.09 41.82
C GLU A 751 42.63 14.68 40.63
N SER A 752 42.05 15.67 39.95
CA SER A 752 42.79 16.62 39.10
C SER A 752 42.65 18.04 39.67
N SER A 753 43.77 18.67 39.97
CA SER A 753 43.99 20.08 40.33
C SER A 753 43.51 21.06 39.24
N ALA A 754 42.66 22.05 39.54
CA ALA A 754 42.87 23.35 40.21
C ALA A 754 43.40 24.45 39.27
N GLU A 755 42.61 25.51 39.06
CA GLU A 755 42.85 26.86 39.61
C GLU A 755 41.67 27.82 39.28
N ASP A 756 41.64 28.92 40.03
CA ASP A 756 40.51 29.60 40.65
C ASP A 756 40.38 31.09 40.18
N VAL A 757 39.38 31.77 40.75
CA VAL A 757 39.25 33.22 41.03
C VAL A 757 38.11 33.96 40.28
N THR A 758 36.93 33.94 40.94
CA THR A 758 36.03 35.04 41.40
C THR A 758 35.93 36.36 40.59
N ASP A 759 34.78 37.03 40.46
CA ASP A 759 33.94 37.55 41.56
C ASP A 759 32.54 38.05 41.11
N GLU A 760 31.62 38.14 42.07
CA GLU A 760 30.20 38.56 42.01
C GLU A 760 29.96 40.05 41.71
N LEU A 761 28.75 40.41 41.26
CA LEU A 761 27.78 41.27 42.00
C LEU A 761 26.54 41.65 41.17
N SER A 762 25.35 41.42 41.74
CA SER A 762 24.08 42.09 41.39
C SER A 762 24.01 43.48 42.04
N PRO A 763 23.09 44.40 41.64
CA PRO A 763 21.83 44.49 42.40
C PRO A 763 20.56 45.00 41.65
N HIS A 764 19.46 44.70 42.33
CA HIS A 764 18.04 45.08 42.25
C HIS A 764 17.54 46.49 41.79
N THR A 765 16.26 46.45 41.34
CA THR A 765 15.05 47.24 41.76
C THR A 765 14.44 48.35 40.88
N ALA A 766 13.08 48.29 40.84
CA ALA A 766 12.04 49.34 40.76
C ALA A 766 11.34 49.56 39.39
N ALA A 767 10.08 49.99 39.28
CA ALA A 767 8.79 49.72 39.94
C ALA A 767 7.69 50.53 39.19
N LYS A 768 6.48 49.96 39.10
CA LYS A 768 5.11 50.56 39.02
C LYS A 768 4.61 51.39 37.80
N ASN A 769 3.50 50.88 37.24
CA ASN A 769 2.18 51.47 36.94
C ASN A 769 2.06 52.90 36.37
N ASP A 770 1.30 53.08 35.27
CA ASP A 770 -0.13 53.45 35.39
C ASP A 770 -0.91 53.45 34.06
N THR A 771 -2.21 53.28 34.23
CA THR A 771 -3.35 53.10 33.33
C THR A 771 -3.70 54.35 32.47
N SER A 772 -4.16 54.18 31.23
CA SER A 772 -5.37 54.88 30.71
C SER A 772 -5.73 54.49 29.26
N VAL A 773 -7.04 54.30 29.05
CA VAL A 773 -7.83 54.24 27.81
C VAL A 773 -8.78 55.45 27.93
N PRO A 774 -9.10 56.26 26.89
CA PRO A 774 -10.12 55.86 25.91
C PRO A 774 -10.11 56.44 24.47
N GLU A 775 -10.73 55.63 23.59
CA GLU A 775 -11.70 55.96 22.52
C GLU A 775 -11.37 56.75 21.22
N THR A 776 -11.83 56.12 20.12
CA THR A 776 -12.52 56.64 18.90
C THR A 776 -11.80 56.77 17.55
N ASN A 777 -12.27 55.90 16.63
CA ASN A 777 -12.73 56.10 15.24
C ASN A 777 -11.78 56.42 14.06
N HIS A 778 -11.79 55.48 13.11
CA HIS A 778 -11.77 55.58 11.63
C HIS A 778 -10.70 56.40 10.89
N SER A 779 -9.88 55.74 10.06
CA SER A 779 -9.97 55.75 8.57
C SER A 779 -8.67 55.25 7.90
N ALA A 780 -8.81 54.76 6.66
CA ALA A 780 -7.79 54.11 5.85
C ALA A 780 -6.69 55.06 5.32
N SER A 781 -5.48 54.54 5.10
CA SER A 781 -4.53 55.06 4.11
C SER A 781 -3.50 54.01 3.72
N ASP A 782 -3.26 53.91 2.41
CA ASP A 782 -2.11 53.28 1.75
C ASP A 782 -0.78 53.68 2.39
N GLY A 783 0.16 52.74 2.44
CA GLY A 783 1.54 52.96 2.89
C GLY A 783 2.54 52.27 1.97
N SER A 784 3.09 53.05 1.04
CA SER A 784 4.27 52.72 0.23
C SER A 784 5.52 52.52 1.10
N MET A 785 6.32 51.50 0.77
CA MET A 785 7.59 51.16 1.43
C MET A 785 8.59 52.33 1.41
N SER A 786 9.28 52.56 2.52
CA SER A 786 10.13 53.74 2.69
C SER A 786 11.47 53.62 1.94
N PRO A 787 12.14 54.75 1.61
CA PRO A 787 13.46 54.74 0.99
C PRO A 787 14.56 54.06 1.81
N GLU A 788 14.40 53.93 3.13
CA GLU A 788 15.38 53.26 4.00
C GLU A 788 15.29 51.74 3.88
N ASP A 789 14.10 51.19 3.66
CA ASP A 789 13.89 49.75 3.42
C ASP A 789 14.45 49.29 2.05
N ARG A 790 14.53 50.22 1.07
CA ARG A 790 15.17 49.96 -0.23
C ARG A 790 16.71 49.93 -0.14
N LEU A 791 17.29 50.66 0.81
CA LEU A 791 18.74 50.70 0.99
C LEU A 791 19.27 49.46 1.73
N ALA A 792 18.46 48.88 2.63
CA ALA A 792 18.75 47.61 3.28
C ALA A 792 18.83 46.45 2.26
N LEU A 793 17.86 46.37 1.33
CA LEU A 793 17.82 45.37 0.26
C LEU A 793 18.99 45.45 -0.73
N ILE A 794 19.50 46.66 -1.01
CA ILE A 794 20.67 46.84 -1.90
C ILE A 794 21.98 46.45 -1.20
N THR A 795 22.03 46.60 0.12
CA THR A 795 23.22 46.26 0.92
C THR A 795 23.35 44.73 1.10
N ASP A 796 22.23 44.04 1.31
CA ASP A 796 22.18 42.57 1.38
C ASP A 796 22.49 41.90 0.03
N ALA A 797 22.02 42.47 -1.08
CA ALA A 797 22.33 41.97 -2.43
C ALA A 797 23.84 42.11 -2.78
N LYS A 798 24.54 43.07 -2.16
CA LYS A 798 25.98 43.31 -2.38
C LYS A 798 26.86 42.34 -1.58
N LEU A 799 26.37 41.85 -0.44
CA LEU A 799 27.02 40.83 0.38
C LEU A 799 26.94 39.45 -0.28
N ILE A 800 25.81 39.13 -0.91
CA ILE A 800 25.62 37.87 -1.67
C ILE A 800 26.49 37.81 -2.94
N LEU A 801 26.77 38.96 -3.57
CA LEU A 801 27.59 39.02 -4.79
C LEU A 801 29.11 38.93 -4.52
N HIS A 802 29.55 39.17 -3.28
CA HIS A 802 30.97 39.08 -2.89
C HIS A 802 31.40 37.63 -2.60
N ASP A 803 30.49 36.80 -2.10
CA ASP A 803 30.74 35.37 -1.82
C ASP A 803 30.80 34.48 -3.08
N LEU A 804 30.35 34.97 -4.24
CA LEU A 804 30.40 34.25 -5.52
C LEU A 804 31.71 34.46 -6.31
N ARG A 805 32.70 35.17 -5.76
CA ARG A 805 33.95 35.53 -6.47
C ARG A 805 35.22 34.84 -5.97
N GLY A 806 35.07 33.74 -5.23
CA GLY A 806 36.19 32.99 -4.66
C GLY A 806 36.19 31.51 -5.07
N ASP A 807 36.22 31.18 -6.36
CA ASP A 807 37.14 30.13 -6.86
C ASP A 807 37.13 30.03 -8.38
N SER A 808 38.33 29.92 -8.94
CA SER A 808 38.61 30.09 -10.37
C SER A 808 39.15 28.81 -10.97
N THR A 809 38.40 28.16 -11.86
CA THR A 809 38.85 27.60 -13.15
C THR A 809 37.72 26.82 -13.86
N ALA A 810 37.04 27.44 -14.83
CA ALA A 810 36.49 26.77 -16.03
C ALA A 810 35.90 27.83 -16.97
N ARG A 811 36.21 27.74 -18.27
CA ARG A 811 35.74 28.66 -19.31
C ARG A 811 34.21 28.57 -19.46
N VAL A 812 33.51 29.69 -19.31
CA VAL A 812 32.06 29.77 -19.54
C VAL A 812 31.79 30.32 -20.94
N HIS A 813 31.15 29.51 -21.79
CA HIS A 813 30.41 30.00 -22.96
C HIS A 813 29.11 30.65 -22.47
N ALA A 814 29.11 31.98 -22.35
CA ALA A 814 27.89 32.72 -22.07
C ALA A 814 27.00 32.77 -23.33
N SER A 815 25.77 32.25 -23.23
CA SER A 815 24.81 32.27 -24.34
C SER A 815 24.26 33.69 -24.56
N ARG A 816 24.07 34.07 -25.83
CA ARG A 816 23.50 35.36 -26.23
C ARG A 816 22.11 35.66 -25.65
N ALA A 817 21.41 34.66 -25.11
CA ALA A 817 20.10 34.82 -24.48
C ALA A 817 20.20 35.53 -23.11
N LEU A 818 21.30 35.34 -22.36
CA LEU A 818 21.47 35.94 -21.04
C LEU A 818 21.72 37.45 -21.12
N LEU A 819 22.41 37.91 -22.16
CA LEU A 819 22.63 39.34 -22.44
C LEU A 819 21.34 40.03 -22.90
N LEU A 820 20.44 39.32 -23.58
CA LEU A 820 19.13 39.85 -23.99
C LEU A 820 18.16 39.99 -22.81
N LEU A 821 18.15 39.03 -21.88
CA LEU A 821 17.35 39.09 -20.66
C LEU A 821 17.81 40.20 -19.70
N LEU A 822 19.13 40.39 -19.55
CA LEU A 822 19.68 41.49 -18.75
C LEU A 822 19.40 42.86 -19.39
N GLY A 823 19.39 42.95 -20.73
CA GLY A 823 18.99 44.17 -21.45
C GLY A 823 17.51 44.53 -21.30
N LEU A 824 16.62 43.53 -21.29
CA LEU A 824 15.18 43.73 -21.09
C LEU A 824 14.84 44.12 -19.65
N CYS A 825 15.52 43.53 -18.65
CA CYS A 825 15.33 43.93 -17.24
C CYS A 825 15.83 45.36 -16.97
N ALA A 826 16.88 45.83 -17.66
CA ALA A 826 17.34 47.20 -17.55
C ALA A 826 16.39 48.22 -18.21
N LEU A 827 15.62 47.82 -19.22
CA LEU A 827 14.66 48.70 -19.89
C LEU A 827 13.35 48.88 -19.10
N VAL A 828 12.94 47.85 -18.34
CA VAL A 828 11.75 47.87 -17.47
C VAL A 828 12.01 48.63 -16.17
N ALA A 829 13.27 48.85 -15.79
CA ALA A 829 13.63 49.68 -14.63
C ALA A 829 13.74 51.19 -14.95
N ILE A 830 13.62 51.59 -16.23
CA ILE A 830 13.77 52.98 -16.70
C ILE A 830 12.44 53.55 -17.27
N LEU A 831 11.42 52.72 -17.44
CA LEU A 831 10.03 53.13 -17.73
C LEU A 831 9.19 53.07 -16.45
#